data_AF-A0A9W7AEI7-F1
#
_entry.id   AF-A0A9W7AEI7-F1
#
_cell.length_a   1.000
_cell.length_b   1.000
_cell.length_c   1.000
_cell.angle_alpha   90.00
_cell.angle_beta   90.00
_cell.angle_gamma   90.00
#
_symmetry.space_group_name_H-M   'P 1'
#
loop_
_entity.id
_entity.type
_entity.pdbx_description
1 polymer ?
#
loop_
_entity_poly.entity_id
_entity_poly.type
_entity_poly.pdbx_seq_one_letter_code
_entity_poly.pdbx_strand_id
1 'polypeptide(L)'
;MFRSILFILFSLALVCLAQAQSPVAVTGEIENKLIFKALLKLAGITDVDVDTCFKDVTSTETSFRDFSSDVQSKLYKAAIIDLNKALLGFETSIHDCGVPEIETKIASIATALKFAKISDALDSALSIVIDATDVAVHITDLSVDIISGDADKIAQDITDLLNDWEKIAGDCTAESCKFIDGFLKILQVVAVDITGPCLADLEKSFDVFNSGVAAFESKNYTLALSDFALGFDDLATTFGNDECKLATLGKLIEPLSEKIGEAIIDGDSIIINAANIYDDIYQAVKALQNKDYNLFGMEVGKLVAAINTAGCKSAACRIFIGLLESAQLVATDYTVCIAAIDDTGADFEAAINAFSAKDYKTGLTDIAKSVKDLSDDVTACDVAEFAKILEDMAAALGADNLVKEIGAIALILVEGQDITNDIDTLVVDYNAGDMAKVGRDLGAIATFLSDEVHCTNIVCKIVEGILEGAEIVLTDLKICEADFLKAEDDFVNGWAAFKTEDKKTAVEDISKGIRQIGVALSDCGLKEELAFFEHEANVFGLSNVTALDKAGEAVAILIHGFDFYDNVLDMVADVEKHDFRAAGKEVQTIMDDLSKWSTGHVCQNTWCYVVEGIMEAEAIIEGDVRQCEADFEDAWQQFENAVAQFTDQVALANQLSQKLQIKTKMGLLLSEDEEALKLQISNKVTEAVKDIGKGLEDIARGVEDCHLEDFADLLTKLAAELAVPEVSWIAEVLHILVHSVEIVDDIGLACEDFGDENWVRFGFDLAKLIKVLL
;
A
#
# COMPACT_ATOMS: atom_id res chain seq x y z
N MET A 1 37.81 35.26 13.06
CA MET A 1 37.06 35.27 11.79
C MET A 1 37.56 34.19 10.82
N PHE A 2 38.81 34.19 10.37
CA PHE A 2 39.32 33.15 9.44
C PHE A 2 39.29 31.70 9.98
N ARG A 3 39.46 31.48 11.29
CA ARG A 3 39.35 30.14 11.91
C ARG A 3 37.91 29.62 12.05
N SER A 4 36.91 30.50 12.10
CA SER A 4 35.50 30.10 12.21
C SER A 4 34.91 29.73 10.85
N ILE A 5 35.36 30.40 9.77
CA ILE A 5 34.95 30.09 8.39
C ILE A 5 35.55 28.75 7.94
N LEU A 6 36.79 28.44 8.33
CA LEU A 6 37.42 27.16 7.99
C LEU A 6 36.77 25.97 8.73
N PHE A 7 36.27 26.17 9.96
CA PHE A 7 35.57 25.13 10.70
C PHE A 7 34.17 24.88 10.13
N ILE A 8 33.45 25.92 9.69
CA ILE A 8 32.14 25.79 9.02
C ILE A 8 32.29 25.10 7.65
N LEU A 9 33.33 25.43 6.86
CA LEU A 9 33.61 24.76 5.59
C LEU A 9 34.06 23.30 5.77
N PHE A 10 34.79 22.98 6.85
CA PHE A 10 35.20 21.61 7.15
C PHE A 10 34.05 20.78 7.72
N SER A 11 33.13 21.38 8.47
CA SER A 11 31.88 20.77 8.92
C SER A 11 30.89 20.55 7.76
N LEU A 12 30.73 21.51 6.85
CA LEU A 12 29.92 21.32 5.63
C LEU A 12 30.53 20.24 4.72
N ALA A 13 31.86 20.21 4.58
CA ALA A 13 32.52 19.18 3.78
C ALA A 13 32.45 17.79 4.43
N LEU A 14 32.43 17.67 5.76
CA LEU A 14 32.21 16.39 6.45
C LEU A 14 30.75 15.91 6.36
N VAL A 15 29.78 16.84 6.36
CA VAL A 15 28.36 16.52 6.15
C VAL A 15 28.09 16.13 4.70
N CYS A 16 28.80 16.72 3.72
CA CYS A 16 28.74 16.30 2.31
C CYS A 16 29.58 15.04 1.98
N LEU A 17 30.45 14.57 2.89
CA LEU A 17 31.24 13.33 2.73
C LEU A 17 30.62 12.11 3.41
N ALA A 18 29.55 12.28 4.19
CA ALA A 18 28.56 11.23 4.33
C ALA A 18 27.80 11.19 3.00
N GLN A 19 28.38 10.51 2.00
CA GLN A 19 27.65 10.17 0.80
C GLN A 19 26.41 9.40 1.26
N ALA A 20 25.24 10.06 1.21
CA ALA A 20 24.02 9.34 0.93
C ALA A 20 24.35 8.57 -0.35
N GLN A 21 24.56 7.25 -0.21
CA GLN A 21 24.53 6.41 -1.38
C GLN A 21 23.15 6.66 -1.98
N SER A 22 23.09 7.17 -3.22
CA SER A 22 21.83 7.20 -3.95
C SER A 22 21.18 5.83 -3.81
N PRO A 23 19.87 5.74 -3.50
CA PRO A 23 19.19 4.45 -3.41
C PRO A 23 19.50 3.66 -4.67
N VAL A 24 20.03 2.44 -4.50
CA VAL A 24 20.41 1.61 -5.63
C VAL A 24 19.10 1.08 -6.20
N ALA A 25 18.74 1.55 -7.39
CA ALA A 25 17.59 1.02 -8.12
C ALA A 25 17.68 -0.51 -8.18
N VAL A 26 16.56 -1.19 -7.88
CA VAL A 26 16.42 -2.64 -8.06
C VAL A 26 16.64 -2.92 -9.54
N THR A 27 17.70 -3.66 -9.87
CA THR A 27 18.10 -3.90 -11.27
C THR A 27 17.83 -5.33 -11.72
N GLY A 28 17.52 -6.24 -10.78
CA GLY A 28 17.13 -7.62 -11.06
C GLY A 28 15.62 -7.81 -10.98
N GLU A 29 15.06 -8.54 -11.94
CA GLU A 29 13.70 -9.10 -11.88
C GLU A 29 13.69 -10.26 -10.87
N ILE A 30 12.71 -10.31 -9.97
CA ILE A 30 12.66 -11.33 -8.91
C ILE A 30 11.74 -12.45 -9.36
N GLU A 31 12.31 -13.57 -9.78
CA GLU A 31 11.52 -14.77 -10.05
C GLU A 31 11.33 -15.60 -8.77
N ASN A 32 10.21 -15.41 -8.05
CA ASN A 32 9.87 -16.17 -6.82
C ASN A 32 9.98 -17.69 -7.01
N LYS A 33 9.65 -18.15 -8.20
CA LYS A 33 9.78 -19.55 -8.59
C LYS A 33 11.24 -20.05 -8.59
N LEU A 34 12.19 -19.21 -8.96
CA LEU A 34 13.63 -19.53 -8.89
C LEU A 34 14.11 -19.53 -7.44
N ILE A 35 13.65 -18.59 -6.61
CA ILE A 35 13.92 -18.59 -5.17
C ILE A 35 13.45 -19.92 -4.57
N PHE A 36 12.24 -20.38 -4.91
CA PHE A 36 11.73 -21.65 -4.42
C PHE A 36 12.55 -22.86 -4.91
N LYS A 37 12.97 -22.89 -6.18
CA LYS A 37 13.89 -23.93 -6.69
C LYS A 37 15.21 -23.97 -5.90
N ALA A 38 15.75 -22.81 -5.54
CA ALA A 38 16.96 -22.70 -4.74
C ALA A 38 16.73 -23.16 -3.28
N LEU A 39 15.60 -22.81 -2.66
CA LEU A 39 15.22 -23.29 -1.33
C LEU A 39 15.09 -24.82 -1.28
N LEU A 40 14.44 -25.43 -2.27
CA LEU A 40 14.33 -26.90 -2.38
C LEU A 40 15.71 -27.55 -2.45
N LYS A 41 16.63 -26.97 -3.24
CA LYS A 41 18.01 -27.43 -3.37
C LYS A 41 18.78 -27.32 -2.05
N LEU A 42 18.61 -26.24 -1.30
CA LEU A 42 19.21 -26.06 0.03
C LEU A 42 18.64 -27.05 1.05
N ALA A 43 17.33 -27.34 0.96
CA ALA A 43 16.65 -28.34 1.78
C ALA A 43 16.95 -29.80 1.35
N GLY A 44 17.59 -30.01 0.19
CA GLY A 44 17.88 -31.35 -0.36
C GLY A 44 16.67 -32.07 -0.98
N ILE A 45 15.61 -31.33 -1.29
CA ILE A 45 14.37 -31.84 -1.92
C ILE A 45 14.54 -31.83 -3.44
N THR A 46 14.27 -32.95 -4.11
CA THR A 46 14.58 -33.13 -5.54
C THR A 46 13.43 -33.70 -6.38
N ASP A 47 12.32 -34.04 -5.74
CA ASP A 47 11.15 -34.72 -6.33
C ASP A 47 9.96 -33.80 -6.59
N VAL A 48 10.11 -32.50 -6.34
CA VAL A 48 9.08 -31.47 -6.57
C VAL A 48 9.21 -30.87 -7.96
N ASP A 49 8.13 -30.92 -8.74
CA ASP A 49 8.03 -30.21 -10.02
C ASP A 49 7.44 -28.81 -9.81
N VAL A 50 8.35 -27.88 -9.50
CA VAL A 50 8.03 -26.46 -9.28
C VAL A 50 7.28 -25.83 -10.44
N ASP A 51 7.48 -26.32 -11.68
CA ASP A 51 6.80 -25.74 -12.83
C ASP A 51 5.30 -26.05 -12.88
N THR A 52 4.85 -27.03 -12.10
CA THR A 52 3.45 -27.48 -12.06
C THR A 52 2.73 -27.12 -10.77
N CYS A 53 3.46 -26.99 -9.66
CA CYS A 53 2.85 -26.81 -8.34
C CYS A 53 2.91 -25.36 -7.83
N PHE A 54 3.94 -24.59 -8.19
CA PHE A 54 4.10 -23.21 -7.71
C PHE A 54 3.10 -22.28 -8.39
N LYS A 55 2.37 -21.48 -7.60
CA LYS A 55 1.39 -20.51 -8.08
C LYS A 55 1.54 -19.21 -7.29
N ASP A 56 2.20 -18.21 -7.87
CA ASP A 56 2.21 -16.87 -7.27
C ASP A 56 0.81 -16.27 -7.45
N VAL A 57 0.07 -16.18 -6.34
CA VAL A 57 -1.30 -15.66 -6.29
C VAL A 57 -1.37 -14.34 -5.52
N THR A 58 -0.24 -13.80 -5.06
CA THR A 58 -0.19 -12.72 -4.07
C THR A 58 0.75 -11.58 -4.43
N SER A 59 1.30 -11.55 -5.65
CA SER A 59 2.32 -10.59 -6.08
C SER A 59 3.51 -10.56 -5.10
N THR A 60 3.98 -11.72 -4.63
CA THR A 60 5.02 -11.81 -3.57
C THR A 60 6.32 -11.07 -3.95
N GLU A 61 6.61 -10.95 -5.24
CA GLU A 61 7.74 -10.16 -5.77
C GLU A 61 7.65 -8.69 -5.36
N THR A 62 6.45 -8.09 -5.42
CA THR A 62 6.21 -6.69 -5.04
C THR A 62 6.56 -6.49 -3.56
N SER A 63 6.06 -7.36 -2.68
CA SER A 63 6.36 -7.28 -1.24
C SER A 63 7.85 -7.46 -0.92
N PHE A 64 8.56 -8.35 -1.62
CA PHE A 64 10.02 -8.47 -1.44
C PHE A 64 10.76 -7.20 -1.87
N ARG A 65 10.35 -6.59 -2.98
CA ARG A 65 10.97 -5.36 -3.47
C ARG A 65 10.71 -4.18 -2.53
N ASP A 66 9.48 -4.05 -2.05
CA ASP A 66 9.08 -3.01 -1.10
C ASP A 66 9.84 -3.16 0.23
N PHE A 67 9.94 -4.38 0.75
CA PHE A 67 10.80 -4.72 1.89
C PHE A 67 12.23 -4.22 1.67
N SER A 68 12.82 -4.53 0.51
CA SER A 68 14.21 -4.17 0.24
C SER A 68 14.41 -2.65 0.16
N SER A 69 13.48 -1.93 -0.48
CA SER A 69 13.51 -0.48 -0.54
C SER A 69 13.38 0.17 0.84
N ASP A 70 12.52 -0.38 1.70
CA ASP A 70 12.33 0.12 3.06
C ASP A 70 13.57 -0.08 3.92
N VAL A 71 14.27 -1.22 3.77
CA VAL A 71 15.57 -1.43 4.42
C VAL A 71 16.60 -0.40 3.93
N GLN A 72 16.70 -0.14 2.61
CA GLN A 72 17.61 0.88 2.09
C GLN A 72 17.32 2.27 2.67
N SER A 73 16.03 2.59 2.83
CA SER A 73 15.54 3.86 3.35
C SER A 73 15.52 3.92 4.88
N LYS A 74 15.94 2.84 5.57
CA LYS A 74 15.94 2.72 7.04
C LYS A 74 14.55 2.79 7.68
N LEU A 75 13.50 2.51 6.90
CA LEU A 75 12.12 2.35 7.35
C LEU A 75 11.89 0.92 7.86
N TYR A 76 12.71 0.48 8.82
CA TYR A 76 12.79 -0.93 9.20
C TYR A 76 11.46 -1.53 9.69
N LYS A 77 10.58 -0.75 10.30
CA LYS A 77 9.26 -1.24 10.74
C LYS A 77 8.37 -1.59 9.54
N ALA A 78 8.27 -0.70 8.55
CA ALA A 78 7.59 -0.96 7.28
C ALA A 78 8.24 -2.14 6.53
N ALA A 79 9.58 -2.19 6.49
CA ALA A 79 10.31 -3.31 5.91
C ALA A 79 9.88 -4.65 6.51
N ILE A 80 9.81 -4.77 7.84
CA ILE A 80 9.40 -6.01 8.50
C ILE A 80 7.95 -6.41 8.16
N ILE A 81 7.06 -5.44 7.98
CA ILE A 81 5.69 -5.69 7.53
C ILE A 81 5.69 -6.23 6.10
N ASP A 82 6.41 -5.60 5.18
CA ASP A 82 6.48 -6.03 3.79
C ASP A 82 7.19 -7.40 3.65
N LEU A 83 8.19 -7.69 4.49
CA LEU A 83 8.79 -9.03 4.56
C LEU A 83 7.81 -10.07 5.10
N ASN A 84 7.01 -9.74 6.12
CA ASN A 84 5.96 -10.63 6.61
C ASN A 84 4.96 -10.97 5.50
N LYS A 85 4.48 -9.97 4.75
CA LYS A 85 3.60 -10.17 3.59
C LYS A 85 4.25 -11.03 2.51
N ALA A 86 5.51 -10.74 2.17
CA ALA A 86 6.26 -11.51 1.19
C ALA A 86 6.34 -12.99 1.58
N LEU A 87 6.68 -13.29 2.83
CA LEU A 87 6.82 -14.66 3.32
C LEU A 87 5.48 -15.41 3.43
N LEU A 88 4.39 -14.75 3.84
CA LEU A 88 3.05 -15.37 3.86
C LEU A 88 2.54 -15.66 2.44
N GLY A 89 2.70 -14.70 1.51
CA GLY A 89 2.37 -14.93 0.11
C GLY A 89 3.22 -16.05 -0.51
N PHE A 90 4.50 -16.12 -0.14
CA PHE A 90 5.39 -17.20 -0.58
C PHE A 90 4.96 -18.56 -0.02
N GLU A 91 4.57 -18.64 1.27
CA GLU A 91 4.03 -19.84 1.91
C GLU A 91 2.80 -20.37 1.14
N THR A 92 1.86 -19.49 0.84
CA THR A 92 0.65 -19.81 0.08
C THR A 92 0.98 -20.30 -1.33
N SER A 93 1.95 -19.65 -1.98
CA SER A 93 2.36 -19.96 -3.35
C SER A 93 2.99 -21.37 -3.50
N ILE A 94 3.50 -21.95 -2.41
CA ILE A 94 4.14 -23.28 -2.40
C ILE A 94 3.24 -24.38 -1.84
N HIS A 95 2.02 -24.07 -1.38
CA HIS A 95 1.14 -25.03 -0.71
C HIS A 95 0.90 -26.31 -1.54
N ASP A 96 0.53 -26.14 -2.83
CA ASP A 96 0.26 -27.25 -3.75
C ASP A 96 1.51 -28.09 -4.10
N CYS A 97 2.71 -27.66 -3.70
CA CYS A 97 3.96 -28.40 -3.91
C CYS A 97 4.19 -29.51 -2.89
N GLY A 98 3.41 -29.57 -1.80
CA GLY A 98 3.49 -30.65 -0.82
C GLY A 98 4.83 -30.70 -0.09
N VAL A 99 5.38 -29.55 0.28
CA VAL A 99 6.66 -29.38 0.99
C VAL A 99 6.46 -28.78 2.39
N PRO A 100 5.75 -29.48 3.29
CA PRO A 100 5.41 -28.95 4.61
C PRO A 100 6.65 -28.52 5.40
N GLU A 101 7.83 -29.11 5.18
CA GLU A 101 9.07 -28.72 5.86
C GLU A 101 9.52 -27.29 5.55
N ILE A 102 9.29 -26.78 4.33
CA ILE A 102 9.63 -25.40 3.95
C ILE A 102 8.50 -24.48 4.40
N GLU A 103 7.26 -24.86 4.11
CA GLU A 103 6.04 -24.12 4.46
C GLU A 103 6.00 -23.79 5.97
N THR A 104 6.26 -24.78 6.82
CA THR A 104 6.30 -24.63 8.28
C THR A 104 7.31 -23.59 8.74
N LYS A 105 8.52 -23.64 8.16
CA LYS A 105 9.62 -22.75 8.53
C LYS A 105 9.28 -21.31 8.15
N ILE A 106 8.79 -21.10 6.94
CA ILE A 106 8.38 -19.79 6.43
C ILE A 106 7.21 -19.22 7.25
N ALA A 107 6.16 -20.01 7.48
CA ALA A 107 4.99 -19.59 8.29
C ALA A 107 5.40 -19.13 9.70
N SER A 108 6.34 -19.87 10.32
CA SER A 108 6.77 -19.61 11.69
C SER A 108 7.56 -18.30 11.81
N ILE A 109 8.50 -18.05 10.91
CA ILE A 109 9.26 -16.79 10.92
C ILE A 109 8.38 -15.60 10.51
N ALA A 110 7.47 -15.79 9.54
CA ALA A 110 6.52 -14.75 9.15
C ALA A 110 5.69 -14.31 10.36
N THR A 111 5.13 -15.27 11.10
CA THR A 111 4.38 -14.98 12.34
C THR A 111 5.24 -14.27 13.39
N ALA A 112 6.52 -14.63 13.52
CA ALA A 112 7.42 -14.03 14.50
C ALA A 112 7.87 -12.60 14.12
N LEU A 113 8.06 -12.32 12.83
CA LEU A 113 8.47 -11.01 12.30
C LEU A 113 7.54 -9.88 12.75
N LYS A 114 6.23 -10.15 12.81
CA LYS A 114 5.21 -9.20 13.30
C LYS A 114 5.53 -8.62 14.69
N PHE A 115 6.26 -9.35 15.52
CA PHE A 115 6.59 -8.97 16.90
C PHE A 115 8.04 -8.53 17.05
N ALA A 116 8.74 -8.27 15.94
CA ALA A 116 10.11 -7.79 15.94
C ALA A 116 10.23 -6.48 16.72
N LYS A 117 11.24 -6.41 17.59
CA LYS A 117 11.60 -5.19 18.31
C LYS A 117 12.74 -4.51 17.57
N ILE A 118 12.46 -3.32 17.08
CA ILE A 118 13.42 -2.53 16.29
C ILE A 118 13.95 -1.40 17.17
N SER A 119 15.27 -1.23 17.21
CA SER A 119 15.88 -0.14 17.98
C SER A 119 15.55 1.22 17.38
N ASP A 120 14.90 2.10 18.15
CA ASP A 120 14.50 3.45 17.70
C ASP A 120 15.66 4.48 17.70
N ALA A 121 16.89 4.10 18.09
CA ALA A 121 17.97 5.06 18.31
C ALA A 121 18.84 5.27 17.06
N LEU A 122 18.69 6.45 16.44
CA LEU A 122 19.48 6.99 15.32
C LEU A 122 21.02 6.91 15.50
N ASP A 123 21.51 6.76 16.74
CA ASP A 123 22.94 6.74 17.10
C ASP A 123 23.45 5.37 17.59
N SER A 124 22.61 4.33 17.66
CA SER A 124 23.05 2.95 17.98
C SER A 124 23.15 2.09 16.73
N ALA A 125 23.93 1.01 16.78
CA ALA A 125 23.85 -0.02 15.75
C ALA A 125 22.40 -0.51 15.63
N LEU A 126 21.91 -0.64 14.40
CA LEU A 126 20.61 -1.23 14.11
C LEU A 126 20.50 -2.58 14.82
N SER A 127 19.42 -2.76 15.57
CA SER A 127 19.06 -4.03 16.18
C SER A 127 17.62 -4.33 15.80
N ILE A 128 17.40 -5.51 15.21
CA ILE A 128 16.09 -6.04 14.86
C ILE A 128 15.97 -7.36 15.58
N VAL A 129 15.37 -7.33 16.77
CA VAL A 129 15.27 -8.51 17.62
C VAL A 129 13.95 -9.21 17.35
N ILE A 130 14.01 -10.40 16.74
CA ILE A 130 12.89 -11.32 16.67
C ILE A 130 13.09 -12.33 17.80
N ASP A 131 12.16 -12.34 18.75
CA ASP A 131 12.23 -13.17 19.95
C ASP A 131 13.52 -12.99 20.76
N ALA A 132 14.45 -13.94 20.68
CA ALA A 132 15.73 -13.92 21.38
C ALA A 132 16.93 -13.57 20.48
N THR A 133 16.73 -13.47 19.15
CA THR A 133 17.81 -13.28 18.18
C THR A 133 17.77 -11.89 17.55
N ASP A 134 18.91 -11.22 17.49
CA ASP A 134 19.08 -10.03 16.65
C ASP A 134 19.39 -10.46 15.21
N VAL A 135 18.45 -10.21 14.30
CA VAL A 135 18.51 -10.62 12.89
C VAL A 135 18.85 -9.47 11.94
N ALA A 136 19.26 -8.31 12.46
CA ALA A 136 19.51 -7.12 11.63
C ALA A 136 20.46 -7.38 10.44
N VAL A 137 21.45 -8.26 10.62
CA VAL A 137 22.39 -8.66 9.55
C VAL A 137 21.67 -9.43 8.46
N HIS A 138 20.90 -10.48 8.79
CA HIS A 138 20.14 -11.27 7.82
C HIS A 138 19.12 -10.42 7.07
N ILE A 139 18.44 -9.50 7.75
CA ILE A 139 17.50 -8.56 7.13
C ILE A 139 18.21 -7.65 6.12
N THR A 140 19.42 -7.17 6.44
CA THR A 140 20.20 -6.31 5.55
C THR A 140 20.74 -7.08 4.35
N ASP A 141 21.28 -8.28 4.58
CA ASP A 141 21.84 -9.14 3.52
C ASP A 141 20.72 -9.56 2.54
N LEU A 142 19.57 -10.01 3.07
CA LEU A 142 18.40 -10.36 2.27
C LEU A 142 17.92 -9.18 1.41
N SER A 143 17.85 -7.97 1.97
CA SER A 143 17.51 -6.76 1.21
C SER A 143 18.48 -6.56 0.04
N VAL A 144 19.79 -6.62 0.29
CA VAL A 144 20.85 -6.45 -0.73
C VAL A 144 20.73 -7.47 -1.85
N ASP A 145 20.52 -8.74 -1.52
CA ASP A 145 20.44 -9.78 -2.55
C ASP A 145 19.10 -9.76 -3.31
N ILE A 146 18.02 -9.27 -2.70
CA ILE A 146 16.77 -8.93 -3.40
C ILE A 146 16.98 -7.86 -4.48
N ILE A 147 17.69 -6.76 -4.19
CA ILE A 147 18.02 -5.71 -5.19
C ILE A 147 18.79 -6.29 -6.37
N SER A 148 19.63 -7.29 -6.10
CA SER A 148 20.45 -7.94 -7.12
C SER A 148 19.68 -8.93 -8.00
N GLY A 149 18.50 -9.38 -7.56
CA GLY A 149 17.72 -10.44 -8.22
C GLY A 149 18.38 -11.83 -8.18
N ASP A 150 19.37 -12.06 -7.31
CA ASP A 150 20.09 -13.33 -7.22
C ASP A 150 19.28 -14.36 -6.41
N ALA A 151 18.43 -15.13 -7.10
CA ALA A 151 17.55 -16.11 -6.48
C ALA A 151 18.26 -17.16 -5.60
N ASP A 152 19.49 -17.57 -5.94
CA ASP A 152 20.25 -18.54 -5.13
C ASP A 152 20.67 -17.92 -3.79
N LYS A 153 21.03 -16.64 -3.78
CA LYS A 153 21.41 -15.94 -2.56
C LYS A 153 20.22 -15.50 -1.73
N ILE A 154 19.14 -15.02 -2.35
CA ILE A 154 17.88 -14.72 -1.64
C ILE A 154 17.41 -15.97 -0.88
N ALA A 155 17.45 -17.14 -1.52
CA ALA A 155 17.13 -18.40 -0.87
C ALA A 155 18.11 -18.77 0.27
N GLN A 156 19.40 -18.45 0.12
CA GLN A 156 20.41 -18.65 1.16
C GLN A 156 20.13 -17.74 2.36
N ASP A 157 19.84 -16.45 2.16
CA ASP A 157 19.57 -15.50 3.24
C ASP A 157 18.26 -15.83 3.97
N ILE A 158 17.22 -16.26 3.25
CA ILE A 158 16.00 -16.80 3.86
C ILE A 158 16.35 -18.03 4.70
N THR A 159 17.18 -18.93 4.17
CA THR A 159 17.60 -20.15 4.90
C THR A 159 18.40 -19.80 6.15
N ASP A 160 19.30 -18.82 6.07
CA ASP A 160 20.11 -18.38 7.21
C ASP A 160 19.24 -17.70 8.27
N LEU A 161 18.32 -16.82 7.86
CA LEU A 161 17.32 -16.23 8.76
C LEU A 161 16.49 -17.31 9.49
N LEU A 162 16.04 -18.35 8.77
CA LEU A 162 15.27 -19.45 9.33
C LEU A 162 16.06 -20.31 10.33
N ASN A 163 17.35 -20.51 10.06
CA ASN A 163 18.22 -21.37 10.87
C ASN A 163 18.79 -20.65 12.09
N ASP A 164 19.11 -19.36 11.98
CA ASP A 164 19.79 -18.59 13.03
C ASP A 164 18.80 -17.89 13.98
N TRP A 165 17.53 -17.75 13.60
CA TRP A 165 16.47 -17.30 14.51
C TRP A 165 16.21 -18.34 15.61
N GLU A 166 16.24 -17.92 16.87
CA GLU A 166 16.03 -18.76 18.06
C GLU A 166 15.01 -18.12 19.01
N LYS A 167 14.24 -18.96 19.70
CA LYS A 167 13.33 -18.62 20.80
C LYS A 167 14.01 -18.74 22.17
N ILE A 168 15.19 -19.34 22.25
CA ILE A 168 15.92 -19.55 23.50
C ILE A 168 17.01 -18.48 23.65
N ALA A 169 16.99 -17.72 24.74
CA ALA A 169 18.05 -16.78 25.05
C ALA A 169 19.28 -17.52 25.64
N GLY A 170 20.40 -17.47 24.93
CA GLY A 170 21.72 -17.98 25.38
C GLY A 170 22.22 -19.21 24.61
N ASP A 171 23.51 -19.52 24.75
CA ASP A 171 24.16 -20.60 23.98
C ASP A 171 23.68 -22.00 24.41
N CYS A 172 22.65 -22.55 23.76
CA CYS A 172 22.30 -23.97 23.91
C CYS A 172 22.37 -24.75 22.58
N THR A 173 23.38 -25.61 22.45
CA THR A 173 23.69 -26.33 21.20
C THR A 173 23.30 -27.81 21.22
N ALA A 174 22.76 -28.31 22.33
CA ALA A 174 22.33 -29.70 22.46
C ALA A 174 21.16 -30.03 21.51
N GLU A 175 21.04 -31.30 21.12
CA GLU A 175 19.95 -31.77 20.23
C GLU A 175 18.57 -31.51 20.86
N SER A 176 18.45 -31.76 22.18
CA SER A 176 17.26 -31.44 22.97
C SER A 176 16.95 -29.94 22.99
N CYS A 177 17.95 -29.06 22.98
CA CYS A 177 17.72 -27.62 22.89
C CYS A 177 17.21 -27.21 21.52
N LYS A 178 17.76 -27.76 20.43
CA LYS A 178 17.23 -27.49 19.08
C LYS A 178 15.80 -27.98 18.93
N PHE A 179 15.47 -29.12 19.51
CA PHE A 179 14.11 -29.64 19.62
C PHE A 179 13.19 -28.66 20.36
N ILE A 180 13.57 -28.19 21.55
CA ILE A 180 12.75 -27.24 22.29
C ILE A 180 12.66 -25.88 21.60
N ASP A 181 13.72 -25.41 20.98
CA ASP A 181 13.70 -24.19 20.18
C ASP A 181 12.65 -24.25 19.08
N GLY A 182 12.66 -25.33 18.28
CA GLY A 182 11.66 -25.56 17.24
C GLY A 182 10.24 -25.68 17.79
N PHE A 183 10.07 -26.35 18.93
CA PHE A 183 8.79 -26.47 19.62
C PHE A 183 8.24 -25.10 20.05
N LEU A 184 9.11 -24.25 20.60
CA LEU A 184 8.79 -22.89 21.02
C LEU A 184 8.50 -21.96 19.84
N LYS A 185 9.11 -22.19 18.66
CA LYS A 185 8.86 -21.40 17.44
C LYS A 185 7.39 -21.46 17.03
N ILE A 186 6.80 -22.65 17.03
CA ILE A 186 5.37 -22.83 16.69
C ILE A 186 4.45 -22.23 17.73
N LEU A 187 4.79 -22.40 19.01
CA LEU A 187 3.96 -21.91 20.12
C LEU A 187 4.17 -20.42 20.43
N GLN A 188 5.09 -19.77 19.72
CA GLN A 188 5.43 -18.36 19.86
C GLN A 188 5.82 -17.96 21.29
N VAL A 189 6.55 -18.82 22.01
CA VAL A 189 6.99 -18.57 23.39
C VAL A 189 8.50 -18.37 23.44
N VAL A 190 8.97 -17.28 24.04
CA VAL A 190 10.40 -17.02 24.25
C VAL A 190 10.87 -17.59 25.60
N ALA A 191 11.91 -18.42 25.58
CA ALA A 191 12.53 -18.97 26.79
C ALA A 191 13.80 -18.20 27.14
N VAL A 192 13.98 -17.83 28.40
CA VAL A 192 15.06 -16.92 28.82
C VAL A 192 16.28 -17.66 29.40
N ASP A 193 16.15 -18.94 29.74
CA ASP A 193 17.24 -19.77 30.28
C ASP A 193 16.86 -21.26 30.20
N ILE A 194 17.52 -22.02 29.33
CA ILE A 194 17.39 -23.49 29.25
C ILE A 194 18.75 -24.11 29.58
N THR A 195 19.13 -24.04 30.85
CA THR A 195 20.40 -24.61 31.34
C THR A 195 20.22 -25.43 32.62
N GLY A 196 21.25 -26.18 32.99
CA GLY A 196 21.30 -26.89 34.27
C GLY A 196 20.22 -27.98 34.41
N PRO A 197 19.45 -28.00 35.53
CA PRO A 197 18.41 -28.99 35.77
C PRO A 197 17.32 -29.04 34.67
N CYS A 198 16.89 -27.87 34.18
CA CYS A 198 15.92 -27.78 33.10
C CYS A 198 16.40 -28.55 31.85
N LEU A 199 17.65 -28.31 31.41
CA LEU A 199 18.22 -29.03 30.26
C LEU A 199 18.30 -30.55 30.49
N ALA A 200 18.68 -30.98 31.70
CA ALA A 200 18.78 -32.39 32.03
C ALA A 200 17.43 -33.12 32.03
N ASP A 201 16.35 -32.42 32.38
CA ASP A 201 14.98 -32.97 32.33
C ASP A 201 14.42 -32.94 30.90
N LEU A 202 14.74 -31.90 30.12
CA LEU A 202 14.43 -31.85 28.69
C LEU A 202 15.11 -32.97 27.89
N GLU A 203 16.36 -33.31 28.20
CA GLU A 203 17.06 -34.44 27.57
C GLU A 203 16.32 -35.77 27.79
N LYS A 204 15.74 -35.98 28.98
CA LYS A 204 14.93 -37.19 29.25
C LYS A 204 13.68 -37.24 28.40
N SER A 205 12.95 -36.13 28.31
CA SER A 205 11.76 -36.06 27.47
C SER A 205 12.11 -36.28 25.98
N PHE A 206 13.19 -35.67 25.51
CA PHE A 206 13.69 -35.87 24.15
C PHE A 206 14.05 -37.34 23.85
N ASP A 207 14.68 -38.05 24.80
CA ASP A 207 14.96 -39.49 24.68
C ASP A 207 13.68 -40.35 24.58
N VAL A 208 12.62 -39.93 25.28
CA VAL A 208 11.31 -40.59 25.21
C VAL A 208 10.67 -40.36 23.83
N PHE A 209 10.71 -39.15 23.30
CA PHE A 209 10.27 -38.87 21.93
C PHE A 209 11.06 -39.68 20.89
N ASN A 210 12.39 -39.79 21.03
CA ASN A 210 13.23 -40.63 20.18
C ASN A 210 12.78 -42.09 20.18
N SER A 211 12.39 -42.60 21.35
CA SER A 211 11.84 -43.96 21.50
C SER A 211 10.52 -44.11 20.76
N GLY A 212 9.64 -43.10 20.85
CA GLY A 212 8.38 -43.05 20.12
C GLY A 212 8.56 -43.04 18.60
N VAL A 213 9.55 -42.28 18.10
CA VAL A 213 9.89 -42.28 16.67
C VAL A 213 10.37 -43.66 16.22
N ALA A 214 11.27 -44.31 16.97
CA ALA A 214 11.73 -45.66 16.65
C ALA A 214 10.59 -46.70 16.64
N ALA A 215 9.61 -46.54 17.54
CA ALA A 215 8.41 -47.37 17.55
C ALA A 215 7.51 -47.10 16.33
N PHE A 216 7.36 -45.83 15.92
CA PHE A 216 6.59 -45.44 14.74
C PHE A 216 7.18 -46.02 13.45
N GLU A 217 8.51 -45.94 13.27
CA GLU A 217 9.23 -46.55 12.13
C GLU A 217 9.01 -48.06 12.06
N SER A 218 8.92 -48.70 13.23
CA SER A 218 8.63 -50.12 13.37
C SER A 218 7.15 -50.47 13.15
N LYS A 219 6.32 -49.49 12.76
CA LYS A 219 4.86 -49.56 12.63
C LYS A 219 4.15 -50.00 13.91
N ASN A 220 4.77 -49.77 15.07
CA ASN A 220 4.18 -50.03 16.37
C ASN A 220 3.52 -48.75 16.89
N TYR A 221 2.44 -48.33 16.22
CA TYR A 221 1.77 -47.05 16.49
C TYR A 221 1.26 -46.93 17.93
N THR A 222 0.84 -48.03 18.56
CA THR A 222 0.42 -48.01 19.96
C THR A 222 1.56 -47.68 20.91
N LEU A 223 2.74 -48.28 20.71
CA LEU A 223 3.91 -47.95 21.50
C LEU A 223 4.40 -46.54 21.18
N ALA A 224 4.40 -46.15 19.90
CA ALA A 224 4.76 -44.80 19.48
C ALA A 224 3.92 -43.74 20.19
N LEU A 225 2.60 -43.88 20.18
CA LEU A 225 1.69 -42.94 20.86
C LEU A 225 1.86 -42.97 22.38
N SER A 226 2.10 -44.15 22.97
CA SER A 226 2.42 -44.26 24.39
C SER A 226 3.69 -43.50 24.75
N ASP A 227 4.73 -43.58 23.92
CA ASP A 227 6.00 -42.89 24.15
C ASP A 227 5.84 -41.38 23.89
N PHE A 228 5.14 -40.95 22.83
CA PHE A 228 4.83 -39.53 22.61
C PHE A 228 4.01 -38.94 23.78
N ALA A 229 2.98 -39.66 24.26
CA ALA A 229 2.21 -39.23 25.42
C ALA A 229 3.08 -39.09 26.67
N LEU A 230 4.01 -40.02 26.89
CA LEU A 230 4.96 -39.94 28.01
C LEU A 230 5.96 -38.79 27.83
N GLY A 231 6.42 -38.53 26.61
CA GLY A 231 7.28 -37.40 26.29
C GLY A 231 6.63 -36.06 26.59
N PHE A 232 5.34 -35.91 26.26
CA PHE A 232 4.55 -34.73 26.62
C PHE A 232 4.30 -34.60 28.12
N ASP A 233 4.06 -35.71 28.85
CA ASP A 233 3.93 -35.69 30.32
C ASP A 233 5.24 -35.24 31.00
N ASP A 234 6.38 -35.73 30.50
CA ASP A 234 7.70 -35.32 30.95
C ASP A 234 7.96 -33.84 30.64
N LEU A 235 7.60 -33.34 29.44
CA LEU A 235 7.68 -31.91 29.12
C LEU A 235 6.77 -31.07 30.02
N ALA A 236 5.53 -31.49 30.24
CA ALA A 236 4.56 -30.80 31.07
C ALA A 236 5.09 -30.63 32.49
N THR A 237 5.64 -31.71 33.04
CA THR A 237 6.28 -31.73 34.36
C THR A 237 7.52 -30.83 34.39
N THR A 238 8.38 -30.92 33.37
CA THR A 238 9.61 -30.14 33.26
C THR A 238 9.35 -28.64 33.14
N PHE A 239 8.31 -28.25 32.41
CA PHE A 239 7.92 -26.85 32.28
C PHE A 239 7.13 -26.36 33.50
N GLY A 240 6.28 -27.21 34.08
CA GLY A 240 5.42 -26.90 35.21
C GLY A 240 6.15 -26.70 36.54
N ASN A 241 7.37 -27.22 36.68
CA ASN A 241 8.21 -27.00 37.87
C ASN A 241 8.82 -25.58 37.95
N ASP A 242 8.61 -24.76 36.91
CA ASP A 242 9.09 -23.39 36.72
C ASP A 242 10.62 -23.23 36.66
N GLU A 243 11.39 -24.33 36.62
CA GLU A 243 12.85 -24.29 36.46
C GLU A 243 13.25 -23.73 35.08
N CYS A 244 12.45 -24.01 34.06
CA CYS A 244 12.61 -23.47 32.71
C CYS A 244 11.88 -22.12 32.50
N LYS A 245 11.17 -21.60 33.52
CA LYS A 245 10.26 -20.43 33.43
C LYS A 245 9.17 -20.57 32.35
N LEU A 246 8.72 -21.80 32.10
CA LEU A 246 7.74 -22.16 31.08
C LEU A 246 6.46 -22.73 31.71
N ALA A 247 6.14 -22.39 32.96
CA ALA A 247 5.02 -23.00 33.68
C ALA A 247 3.66 -22.86 32.99
N THR A 248 3.41 -21.75 32.29
CA THR A 248 2.20 -21.57 31.46
C THR A 248 2.15 -22.59 30.32
N LEU A 249 3.27 -22.80 29.64
CA LEU A 249 3.38 -23.80 28.58
C LEU A 249 3.23 -25.22 29.14
N GLY A 250 3.82 -25.51 30.30
CA GLY A 250 3.64 -26.80 30.99
C GLY A 250 2.18 -27.16 31.22
N LYS A 251 1.37 -26.19 31.68
CA LYS A 251 -0.09 -26.36 31.85
C LYS A 251 -0.84 -26.55 30.54
N LEU A 252 -0.38 -25.91 29.46
CA LEU A 252 -0.99 -26.05 28.14
C LEU A 252 -0.82 -27.47 27.59
N ILE A 253 0.34 -28.08 27.83
CA ILE A 253 0.68 -29.40 27.29
C ILE A 253 0.32 -30.57 28.23
N GLU A 254 0.09 -30.31 29.52
CA GLU A 254 -0.33 -31.31 30.52
C GLU A 254 -1.52 -32.17 30.05
N PRO A 255 -2.61 -31.61 29.47
CA PRO A 255 -3.75 -32.42 29.01
C PRO A 255 -3.47 -33.26 27.76
N LEU A 256 -2.36 -33.03 27.04
CA LEU A 256 -2.08 -33.70 25.77
C LEU A 256 -1.72 -35.16 25.96
N SER A 257 -1.02 -35.50 27.05
CA SER A 257 -0.65 -36.89 27.34
C SER A 257 -1.89 -37.79 27.42
N GLU A 258 -2.93 -37.32 28.13
CA GLU A 258 -4.21 -38.02 28.23
C GLU A 258 -4.90 -38.12 26.87
N LYS A 259 -5.02 -37.00 26.13
CA LYS A 259 -5.65 -36.98 24.79
C LYS A 259 -4.97 -37.92 23.79
N ILE A 260 -3.64 -37.99 23.79
CA ILE A 260 -2.88 -38.89 22.92
C ILE A 260 -3.10 -40.35 23.34
N GLY A 261 -3.18 -40.61 24.65
CA GLY A 261 -3.52 -41.93 25.18
C GLY A 261 -4.91 -42.43 24.75
N GLU A 262 -5.83 -41.52 24.43
CA GLU A 262 -7.18 -41.82 23.92
C GLU A 262 -7.25 -42.00 22.39
N ALA A 263 -6.13 -41.85 21.67
CA ALA A 263 -6.10 -41.94 20.23
C ALA A 263 -6.57 -43.31 19.71
N ILE A 264 -7.38 -43.30 18.65
CA ILE A 264 -7.86 -44.48 17.95
C ILE A 264 -6.95 -44.72 16.74
N ILE A 265 -6.33 -45.90 16.69
CA ILE A 265 -5.51 -46.34 15.56
C ILE A 265 -6.36 -47.19 14.62
N ASP A 266 -6.53 -46.74 13.38
CA ASP A 266 -7.20 -47.48 12.30
C ASP A 266 -6.33 -47.48 11.03
N GLY A 267 -5.55 -48.55 10.85
CA GLY A 267 -4.59 -48.63 9.75
C GLY A 267 -3.50 -47.56 9.87
N ASP A 268 -3.40 -46.70 8.85
CA ASP A 268 -2.48 -45.56 8.80
C ASP A 268 -3.20 -44.26 9.23
N SER A 269 -4.28 -44.36 10.02
CA SER A 269 -4.97 -43.22 10.63
C SER A 269 -4.81 -43.28 12.15
N ILE A 270 -4.42 -42.15 12.74
CA ILE A 270 -4.30 -41.96 14.19
C ILE A 270 -5.24 -40.83 14.55
N ILE A 271 -6.39 -41.17 15.12
CA ILE A 271 -7.49 -40.24 15.31
C ILE A 271 -7.59 -39.85 16.78
N ILE A 272 -7.48 -38.55 17.06
CA ILE A 272 -7.82 -37.96 18.35
C ILE A 272 -9.06 -37.09 18.12
N ASN A 273 -10.17 -37.43 18.79
CA ASN A 273 -11.48 -36.83 18.52
C ASN A 273 -11.85 -36.87 17.03
N ALA A 274 -11.79 -35.73 16.34
CA ALA A 274 -12.07 -35.59 14.92
C ALA A 274 -10.82 -35.34 14.04
N ALA A 275 -9.63 -35.21 14.65
CA ALA A 275 -8.38 -34.93 13.94
C ALA A 275 -7.60 -36.22 13.69
N ASN A 276 -7.16 -36.43 12.44
CA ASN A 276 -6.17 -37.46 12.11
C ASN A 276 -4.77 -36.84 12.17
N ILE A 277 -3.96 -37.25 13.13
CA ILE A 277 -2.63 -36.70 13.40
C ILE A 277 -1.49 -37.57 12.85
N TYR A 278 -1.81 -38.55 11.98
CA TYR A 278 -0.80 -39.44 11.43
C TYR A 278 0.29 -38.68 10.67
N ASP A 279 -0.12 -37.73 9.82
CA ASP A 279 0.81 -36.96 8.99
C ASP A 279 1.71 -36.05 9.85
N ASP A 280 1.18 -35.43 10.91
CA ASP A 280 1.97 -34.63 11.86
C ASP A 280 3.07 -35.46 12.54
N ILE A 281 2.72 -36.65 13.05
CA ILE A 281 3.71 -37.56 13.65
C ILE A 281 4.70 -38.04 12.58
N TYR A 282 4.24 -38.33 11.37
CA TYR A 282 5.09 -38.78 10.27
C TYR A 282 6.13 -37.71 9.86
N GLN A 283 5.74 -36.44 9.79
CA GLN A 283 6.69 -35.36 9.51
C GLN A 283 7.68 -35.17 10.65
N ALA A 284 7.24 -35.25 11.91
CA ALA A 284 8.14 -35.24 13.06
C ALA A 284 9.18 -36.39 12.99
N VAL A 285 8.74 -37.61 12.66
CA VAL A 285 9.61 -38.77 12.45
C VAL A 285 10.65 -38.50 11.35
N LYS A 286 10.23 -37.97 10.20
CA LYS A 286 11.13 -37.62 9.09
C LYS A 286 12.16 -36.57 9.49
N ALA A 287 11.73 -35.50 10.17
CA ALA A 287 12.62 -34.44 10.62
C ALA A 287 13.72 -34.98 11.54
N LEU A 288 13.35 -35.84 12.50
CA LEU A 288 14.30 -36.50 13.39
C LEU A 288 15.26 -37.45 12.64
N GLN A 289 14.76 -38.23 11.68
CA GLN A 289 15.61 -39.09 10.83
C GLN A 289 16.66 -38.28 10.05
N ASN A 290 16.28 -37.11 9.58
CA ASN A 290 17.15 -36.18 8.88
C ASN A 290 18.07 -35.41 9.83
N LYS A 291 17.95 -35.62 11.15
CA LYS A 291 18.66 -34.89 12.22
C LYS A 291 18.39 -33.40 12.20
N ASP A 292 17.26 -32.99 11.63
CA ASP A 292 16.74 -31.64 11.74
C ASP A 292 15.93 -31.55 13.04
N TYR A 293 16.65 -31.45 14.17
CA TYR A 293 16.02 -31.40 15.49
C TYR A 293 15.15 -30.15 15.66
N ASN A 294 15.44 -29.05 14.96
CA ASN A 294 14.60 -27.85 15.00
C ASN A 294 13.26 -28.12 14.32
N LEU A 295 13.28 -28.65 13.08
CA LEU A 295 12.06 -29.05 12.40
C LEU A 295 11.30 -30.13 13.19
N PHE A 296 12.00 -31.08 13.83
CA PHE A 296 11.36 -32.06 14.70
C PHE A 296 10.57 -31.38 15.84
N GLY A 297 11.18 -30.38 16.48
CA GLY A 297 10.50 -29.53 17.46
C GLY A 297 9.27 -28.83 16.90
N MET A 298 9.39 -28.24 15.72
CA MET A 298 8.28 -27.55 15.06
C MET A 298 7.13 -28.51 14.74
N GLU A 299 7.41 -29.69 14.16
CA GLU A 299 6.37 -30.69 13.87
C GLU A 299 5.70 -31.22 15.16
N VAL A 300 6.44 -31.37 16.26
CA VAL A 300 5.86 -31.67 17.57
C VAL A 300 5.00 -30.51 18.09
N GLY A 301 5.40 -29.26 17.87
CA GLY A 301 4.60 -28.07 18.18
C GLY A 301 3.31 -28.02 17.37
N LYS A 302 3.37 -28.34 16.08
CA LYS A 302 2.19 -28.48 15.20
C LYS A 302 1.26 -29.57 15.68
N LEU A 303 1.81 -30.71 16.10
CA LEU A 303 1.02 -31.78 16.70
C LEU A 303 0.27 -31.28 17.95
N VAL A 304 0.89 -30.45 18.79
CA VAL A 304 0.20 -29.82 19.93
C VAL A 304 -0.96 -28.94 19.46
N ALA A 305 -0.74 -28.08 18.46
CA ALA A 305 -1.78 -27.25 17.87
C ALA A 305 -2.92 -28.11 17.29
N ALA A 306 -2.60 -29.16 16.54
CA ALA A 306 -3.56 -30.12 15.98
C ALA A 306 -4.39 -30.83 17.06
N ILE A 307 -3.78 -31.25 18.18
CA ILE A 307 -4.50 -31.89 19.28
C ILE A 307 -5.37 -30.90 20.06
N ASN A 308 -4.92 -29.66 20.23
CA ASN A 308 -5.70 -28.62 20.86
C ASN A 308 -6.91 -28.20 19.99
N THR A 309 -6.74 -28.18 18.68
CA THR A 309 -7.81 -27.95 17.70
C THR A 309 -8.70 -29.18 17.48
N ALA A 310 -8.31 -30.38 17.92
CA ALA A 310 -9.09 -31.61 17.70
C ALA A 310 -10.50 -31.57 18.32
N GLY A 311 -10.76 -30.66 19.27
CA GLY A 311 -12.08 -30.37 19.81
C GLY A 311 -12.96 -29.50 18.92
N CYS A 312 -12.37 -28.76 17.97
CA CYS A 312 -13.07 -27.90 17.01
C CYS A 312 -13.80 -28.75 15.96
N LYS A 313 -15.11 -28.53 15.86
CA LYS A 313 -15.95 -29.23 14.88
C LYS A 313 -16.25 -28.38 13.66
N SER A 314 -16.27 -27.05 13.80
CA SER A 314 -16.52 -26.13 12.71
C SER A 314 -15.23 -25.56 12.11
N ALA A 315 -15.36 -24.98 10.91
CA ALA A 315 -14.32 -24.14 10.30
C ALA A 315 -14.02 -22.90 11.15
N ALA A 316 -15.06 -22.23 11.69
CA ALA A 316 -14.90 -21.03 12.51
C ALA A 316 -14.02 -21.26 13.75
N CYS A 317 -14.16 -22.42 14.42
CA CYS A 317 -13.30 -22.75 15.56
C CYS A 317 -11.82 -22.88 15.18
N ARG A 318 -11.53 -23.41 13.98
CA ARG A 318 -10.15 -23.51 13.47
C ARG A 318 -9.60 -22.17 12.99
N ILE A 319 -10.44 -21.34 12.35
CA ILE A 319 -10.12 -19.95 11.99
C ILE A 319 -9.77 -19.14 13.24
N PHE A 320 -10.57 -19.27 14.31
CA PHE A 320 -10.27 -18.62 15.58
C PHE A 320 -8.90 -19.00 16.14
N ILE A 321 -8.52 -20.28 16.05
CA ILE A 321 -7.20 -20.72 16.51
C ILE A 321 -6.07 -20.10 15.68
N GLY A 322 -6.21 -20.05 14.35
CA GLY A 322 -5.27 -19.34 13.49
C GLY A 322 -5.13 -17.85 13.82
N LEU A 323 -6.25 -17.18 14.15
CA LEU A 323 -6.21 -15.79 14.59
C LEU A 323 -5.47 -15.60 15.92
N LEU A 324 -5.67 -16.51 16.88
CA LEU A 324 -4.95 -16.49 18.15
C LEU A 324 -3.45 -16.71 17.96
N GLU A 325 -3.06 -17.61 17.05
CA GLU A 325 -1.67 -17.82 16.65
C GLU A 325 -1.06 -16.52 16.11
N SER A 326 -1.75 -15.85 15.18
CA SER A 326 -1.32 -14.57 14.61
C SER A 326 -1.24 -13.45 15.66
N ALA A 327 -2.07 -13.50 16.70
CA ALA A 327 -2.04 -12.56 17.81
C ALA A 327 -1.03 -12.93 18.93
N GLN A 328 -0.32 -14.06 18.81
CA GLN A 328 0.54 -14.62 19.88
C GLN A 328 -0.17 -14.80 21.24
N LEU A 329 -1.47 -15.07 21.19
CA LEU A 329 -2.25 -15.31 22.40
C LEU A 329 -2.14 -16.79 22.75
N VAL A 330 -1.25 -17.10 23.71
CA VAL A 330 -1.12 -18.45 24.26
C VAL A 330 -2.44 -18.85 24.87
N ALA A 331 -3.00 -19.94 24.35
CA ALA A 331 -4.36 -20.36 24.65
C ALA A 331 -4.65 -20.45 26.16
N THR A 332 -5.54 -19.59 26.65
CA THR A 332 -6.33 -19.89 27.86
C THR A 332 -7.34 -20.99 27.53
N ASP A 333 -7.97 -21.57 28.55
CA ASP A 333 -8.99 -22.62 28.34
C ASP A 333 -10.21 -22.05 27.59
N TYR A 334 -10.18 -22.16 26.25
CA TYR A 334 -11.26 -21.70 25.36
C TYR A 334 -12.46 -22.65 25.30
N THR A 335 -12.46 -23.74 26.08
CA THR A 335 -13.59 -24.67 26.09
C THR A 335 -14.91 -24.01 26.49
N VAL A 336 -14.85 -22.88 27.19
CA VAL A 336 -16.02 -22.08 27.61
C VAL A 336 -16.73 -21.42 26.41
N CYS A 337 -16.00 -21.10 25.35
CA CYS A 337 -16.51 -20.32 24.21
C CYS A 337 -16.50 -21.08 22.88
N ILE A 338 -15.78 -22.20 22.76
CA ILE A 338 -15.75 -23.04 21.55
C ILE A 338 -17.15 -23.37 21.02
N ALA A 339 -18.11 -23.65 21.91
CA ALA A 339 -19.48 -23.98 21.49
C ALA A 339 -20.20 -22.81 20.80
N ALA A 340 -19.92 -21.57 21.20
CA ALA A 340 -20.48 -20.38 20.55
C ALA A 340 -19.79 -20.14 19.20
N ILE A 341 -18.45 -20.23 19.19
CA ILE A 341 -17.63 -20.08 17.97
C ILE A 341 -18.01 -21.13 16.92
N ASP A 342 -18.34 -22.36 17.32
CA ASP A 342 -18.76 -23.42 16.40
C ASP A 342 -20.03 -23.05 15.60
N ASP A 343 -20.88 -22.14 16.11
CA ASP A 343 -22.12 -21.70 15.46
C ASP A 343 -21.91 -20.57 14.42
N THR A 344 -20.72 -19.95 14.36
CA THR A 344 -20.39 -18.76 13.54
C THR A 344 -19.88 -19.08 12.12
N GLY A 345 -19.73 -20.37 11.77
CA GLY A 345 -19.08 -20.79 10.52
C GLY A 345 -19.81 -20.49 9.20
N ALA A 346 -21.13 -20.24 9.23
CA ALA A 346 -21.92 -20.10 8.00
C ALA A 346 -21.62 -18.80 7.23
N ASP A 347 -21.30 -17.71 7.92
CA ASP A 347 -21.01 -16.43 7.28
C ASP A 347 -19.61 -16.42 6.65
N PHE A 348 -18.63 -17.15 7.22
CA PHE A 348 -17.32 -17.35 6.58
C PHE A 348 -17.48 -18.05 5.23
N GLU A 349 -18.25 -19.13 5.18
CA GLU A 349 -18.51 -19.85 3.93
C GLU A 349 -19.23 -18.95 2.89
N ALA A 350 -20.18 -18.11 3.34
CA ALA A 350 -20.84 -17.15 2.46
C ALA A 350 -19.86 -16.13 1.88
N ALA A 351 -18.97 -15.57 2.71
CA ALA A 351 -17.94 -14.62 2.31
C ALA A 351 -17.01 -15.21 1.25
N ILE A 352 -16.48 -16.41 1.50
CA ILE A 352 -15.56 -17.09 0.57
C ILE A 352 -16.22 -17.38 -0.77
N ASN A 353 -17.48 -17.82 -0.75
CA ASN A 353 -18.24 -18.06 -1.97
C ASN A 353 -18.45 -16.77 -2.77
N ALA A 354 -18.71 -15.65 -2.09
CA ALA A 354 -18.83 -14.34 -2.72
C ALA A 354 -17.50 -13.87 -3.33
N PHE A 355 -16.39 -13.96 -2.59
CA PHE A 355 -15.05 -13.63 -3.10
C PHE A 355 -14.65 -14.52 -4.29
N SER A 356 -14.90 -15.84 -4.21
CA SER A 356 -14.66 -16.78 -5.31
C SER A 356 -15.50 -16.45 -6.56
N ALA A 357 -16.67 -15.83 -6.37
CA ALA A 357 -17.53 -15.33 -7.43
C ALA A 357 -17.18 -13.90 -7.89
N LYS A 358 -16.11 -13.30 -7.34
CA LYS A 358 -15.71 -11.89 -7.52
C LYS A 358 -16.78 -10.87 -7.09
N ASP A 359 -17.70 -11.27 -6.22
CA ASP A 359 -18.63 -10.36 -5.54
C ASP A 359 -17.98 -9.85 -4.26
N TYR A 360 -16.95 -9.02 -4.42
CA TYR A 360 -16.12 -8.52 -3.32
C TYR A 360 -16.94 -7.72 -2.30
N LYS A 361 -17.98 -7.00 -2.73
CA LYS A 361 -18.82 -6.21 -1.83
C LYS A 361 -19.63 -7.10 -0.88
N THR A 362 -20.27 -8.15 -1.41
CA THR A 362 -20.96 -9.13 -0.58
C THR A 362 -19.96 -9.89 0.29
N GLY A 363 -18.82 -10.29 -0.28
CA GLY A 363 -17.75 -10.98 0.47
C GLY A 363 -17.25 -10.17 1.68
N LEU A 364 -17.01 -8.87 1.50
CA LEU A 364 -16.59 -7.96 2.58
C LEU A 364 -17.68 -7.80 3.65
N THR A 365 -18.94 -7.71 3.24
CA THR A 365 -20.07 -7.63 4.18
C THR A 365 -20.17 -8.90 5.03
N ASP A 366 -20.05 -10.07 4.40
CA ASP A 366 -20.17 -11.36 5.07
C ASP A 366 -18.95 -11.67 5.94
N ILE A 367 -17.72 -11.32 5.51
CA ILE A 367 -16.52 -11.50 6.34
C ILE A 367 -16.54 -10.54 7.54
N ALA A 368 -16.94 -9.28 7.35
CA ALA A 368 -17.09 -8.32 8.46
C ALA A 368 -18.10 -8.82 9.50
N LYS A 369 -19.22 -9.37 9.05
CA LYS A 369 -20.21 -10.02 9.93
C LYS A 369 -19.62 -11.23 10.66
N SER A 370 -18.92 -12.10 9.95
CA SER A 370 -18.27 -13.29 10.53
C SER A 370 -17.28 -12.95 11.63
N VAL A 371 -16.45 -11.93 11.37
CA VAL A 371 -15.44 -11.44 12.32
C VAL A 371 -16.12 -10.77 13.52
N LYS A 372 -17.23 -10.05 13.31
CA LYS A 372 -18.00 -9.44 14.40
C LYS A 372 -18.66 -10.49 15.28
N ASP A 373 -19.28 -11.50 14.70
CA ASP A 373 -19.91 -12.59 15.43
C ASP A 373 -18.84 -13.35 16.23
N LEU A 374 -17.65 -13.58 15.64
CA LEU A 374 -16.52 -14.17 16.35
C LEU A 374 -16.05 -13.29 17.52
N SER A 375 -15.95 -11.97 17.35
CA SER A 375 -15.64 -11.01 18.42
C SER A 375 -16.61 -11.13 19.61
N ASP A 376 -17.91 -11.23 19.32
CA ASP A 376 -18.96 -11.35 20.34
C ASP A 376 -18.84 -12.68 21.09
N ASP A 377 -18.60 -13.78 20.38
CA ASP A 377 -18.46 -15.13 20.95
C ASP A 377 -17.22 -15.26 21.85
N VAL A 378 -16.10 -14.64 21.45
CA VAL A 378 -14.84 -14.78 22.18
C VAL A 378 -14.76 -13.91 23.43
N THR A 379 -15.72 -12.99 23.63
CA THR A 379 -15.83 -12.21 24.87
C THR A 379 -16.00 -13.10 26.11
N ALA A 380 -16.54 -14.31 25.95
CA ALA A 380 -16.66 -15.31 27.01
C ALA A 380 -15.35 -16.06 27.34
N CYS A 381 -14.32 -15.94 26.50
CA CYS A 381 -13.04 -16.66 26.59
C CYS A 381 -11.96 -16.00 27.48
N ASP A 382 -12.27 -14.90 28.19
CA ASP A 382 -11.28 -14.07 28.92
C ASP A 382 -10.19 -13.44 28.01
N VAL A 383 -10.53 -13.12 26.76
CA VAL A 383 -9.64 -12.48 25.76
C VAL A 383 -10.20 -11.13 25.29
N ALA A 384 -10.55 -10.26 26.23
CA ALA A 384 -11.26 -9.01 25.92
C ALA A 384 -10.51 -8.08 24.95
N GLU A 385 -9.17 -7.99 25.04
CA GLU A 385 -8.36 -7.19 24.11
C GLU A 385 -8.41 -7.74 22.69
N PHE A 386 -8.40 -9.06 22.55
CA PHE A 386 -8.51 -9.73 21.26
C PHE A 386 -9.90 -9.57 20.64
N ALA A 387 -10.96 -9.68 21.46
CA ALA A 387 -12.32 -9.37 21.02
C ALA A 387 -12.40 -7.95 20.45
N LYS A 388 -11.70 -6.99 21.06
CA LYS A 388 -11.66 -5.61 20.58
C LYS A 388 -10.96 -5.48 19.23
N ILE A 389 -9.82 -6.14 19.03
CA ILE A 389 -9.12 -6.17 17.73
C ILE A 389 -10.04 -6.72 16.63
N LEU A 390 -10.77 -7.81 16.90
CA LEU A 390 -11.73 -8.36 15.94
C LEU A 390 -12.90 -7.40 15.68
N GLU A 391 -13.40 -6.71 16.70
CA GLU A 391 -14.47 -5.72 16.53
C GLU A 391 -14.03 -4.56 15.63
N ASP A 392 -12.80 -4.06 15.83
CA ASP A 392 -12.25 -2.96 15.04
C ASP A 392 -11.99 -3.40 13.60
N MET A 393 -11.44 -4.61 13.39
CA MET A 393 -11.30 -5.19 12.06
C MET A 393 -12.66 -5.37 11.36
N ALA A 394 -13.68 -5.88 12.05
CA ALA A 394 -15.01 -6.03 11.49
C ALA A 394 -15.64 -4.69 11.08
N ALA A 395 -15.42 -3.64 11.88
CA ALA A 395 -15.90 -2.30 11.56
C ALA A 395 -15.21 -1.75 10.29
N ALA A 396 -13.89 -1.94 10.17
CA ALA A 396 -13.12 -1.53 9.00
C ALA A 396 -13.56 -2.27 7.72
N LEU A 397 -13.67 -3.61 7.78
CA LEU A 397 -14.10 -4.45 6.66
C LEU A 397 -15.58 -4.22 6.26
N GLY A 398 -16.41 -3.75 7.20
CA GLY A 398 -17.83 -3.49 7.01
C GLY A 398 -18.17 -2.07 6.53
N ALA A 399 -17.16 -1.23 6.30
CA ALA A 399 -17.38 0.12 5.81
C ALA A 399 -17.89 0.16 4.35
N ASP A 400 -18.48 1.29 3.95
CA ASP A 400 -19.01 1.47 2.60
C ASP A 400 -17.90 1.82 1.60
N ASN A 401 -18.12 1.50 0.32
CA ASN A 401 -17.27 1.90 -0.82
C ASN A 401 -15.81 1.42 -0.79
N LEU A 402 -15.55 0.28 -0.14
CA LEU A 402 -14.23 -0.35 -0.06
C LEU A 402 -13.76 -0.98 -1.39
N VAL A 403 -14.71 -1.37 -2.25
CA VAL A 403 -14.39 -1.98 -3.54
C VAL A 403 -14.35 -0.90 -4.61
N LYS A 404 -13.19 -0.74 -5.26
CA LYS A 404 -12.96 0.17 -6.37
C LYS A 404 -12.68 -0.63 -7.65
N GLU A 405 -13.41 -0.38 -8.72
CA GLU A 405 -13.25 -1.12 -9.98
C GLU A 405 -12.30 -0.40 -10.94
N ILE A 406 -11.25 -1.09 -11.40
CA ILE A 406 -10.29 -0.60 -12.41
C ILE A 406 -10.29 -1.59 -13.57
N GLY A 407 -11.11 -1.31 -14.59
CA GLY A 407 -11.25 -2.18 -15.75
C GLY A 407 -11.80 -3.56 -15.38
N ALA A 408 -10.95 -4.59 -15.42
CA ALA A 408 -11.33 -5.97 -15.10
C ALA A 408 -10.87 -6.41 -13.69
N ILE A 409 -10.15 -5.54 -12.98
CA ILE A 409 -9.63 -5.77 -11.64
C ILE A 409 -10.45 -4.96 -10.65
N ALA A 410 -10.61 -5.50 -9.45
CA ALA A 410 -11.17 -4.78 -8.32
C ALA A 410 -10.08 -4.59 -7.28
N LEU A 411 -9.92 -3.37 -6.79
CA LEU A 411 -9.13 -3.07 -5.61
C LEU A 411 -10.05 -3.08 -4.39
N ILE A 412 -9.58 -3.69 -3.31
CA ILE A 412 -10.23 -3.68 -2.02
C ILE A 412 -9.43 -2.75 -1.11
N LEU A 413 -9.90 -1.50 -1.00
CA LEU A 413 -9.26 -0.46 -0.21
C LEU A 413 -9.97 -0.31 1.14
N VAL A 414 -9.30 -0.71 2.21
CA VAL A 414 -9.79 -0.58 3.60
C VAL A 414 -8.97 0.47 4.31
N GLU A 415 -9.61 1.59 4.66
CA GLU A 415 -8.92 2.79 5.15
C GLU A 415 -7.80 3.27 4.20
N GLY A 416 -8.03 3.07 2.89
CA GLY A 416 -7.10 3.38 1.80
C GLY A 416 -5.99 2.36 1.58
N GLN A 417 -5.90 1.33 2.41
CA GLN A 417 -4.93 0.25 2.27
C GLN A 417 -5.47 -0.84 1.34
N ASP A 418 -4.66 -1.30 0.39
CA ASP A 418 -5.04 -2.40 -0.50
C ASP A 418 -4.84 -3.77 0.18
N ILE A 419 -5.94 -4.50 0.37
CA ILE A 419 -5.95 -5.86 0.93
C ILE A 419 -6.39 -6.92 -0.08
N THR A 420 -6.40 -6.60 -1.38
CA THR A 420 -6.92 -7.51 -2.43
C THR A 420 -6.18 -8.85 -2.43
N ASN A 421 -4.84 -8.82 -2.41
CA ASN A 421 -4.02 -10.02 -2.37
C ASN A 421 -4.16 -10.81 -1.05
N ASP A 422 -4.42 -10.12 0.07
CA ASP A 422 -4.68 -10.77 1.36
C ASP A 422 -6.02 -11.55 1.32
N ILE A 423 -7.05 -10.99 0.68
CA ILE A 423 -8.33 -11.68 0.46
C ILE A 423 -8.17 -12.87 -0.49
N ASP A 424 -7.38 -12.74 -1.56
CA ASP A 424 -7.11 -13.84 -2.48
C ASP A 424 -6.34 -14.99 -1.78
N THR A 425 -5.39 -14.66 -0.91
CA THR A 425 -4.69 -15.63 -0.03
C THR A 425 -5.68 -16.39 0.84
N LEU A 426 -6.52 -15.65 1.55
CA LEU A 426 -7.55 -16.18 2.42
C LEU A 426 -8.50 -17.14 1.69
N VAL A 427 -8.88 -16.82 0.44
CA VAL A 427 -9.73 -17.69 -0.40
C VAL A 427 -9.00 -18.96 -0.83
N VAL A 428 -7.71 -18.87 -1.17
CA VAL A 428 -6.88 -20.04 -1.53
C VAL A 428 -6.80 -21.00 -0.35
N ASP A 429 -6.47 -20.49 0.84
CA ASP A 429 -6.30 -21.32 2.04
C ASP A 429 -7.62 -21.93 2.52
N TYR A 430 -8.73 -21.20 2.40
CA TYR A 430 -10.05 -21.77 2.69
C TYR A 430 -10.39 -22.93 1.74
N ASN A 431 -10.13 -22.76 0.44
CA ASN A 431 -10.39 -23.80 -0.56
C ASN A 431 -9.46 -25.01 -0.42
N ALA A 432 -8.26 -24.81 0.10
CA ALA A 432 -7.34 -25.88 0.50
C ALA A 432 -7.82 -26.64 1.76
N GLY A 433 -8.77 -26.07 2.51
CA GLY A 433 -9.27 -26.64 3.77
C GLY A 433 -8.40 -26.32 4.97
N ASP A 434 -7.40 -25.43 4.82
CA ASP A 434 -6.52 -25.00 5.90
C ASP A 434 -7.13 -23.79 6.64
N MET A 435 -8.11 -24.10 7.47
CA MET A 435 -8.84 -23.09 8.23
C MET A 435 -7.95 -22.35 9.25
N ALA A 436 -6.83 -22.93 9.68
CA ALA A 436 -5.90 -22.25 10.58
C ALA A 436 -5.13 -21.15 9.82
N LYS A 437 -4.72 -21.42 8.57
CA LYS A 437 -4.16 -20.39 7.69
C LYS A 437 -5.11 -19.23 7.44
N VAL A 438 -6.38 -19.52 7.11
CA VAL A 438 -7.43 -18.49 6.99
C VAL A 438 -7.48 -17.58 8.22
N GLY A 439 -7.35 -18.16 9.41
CA GLY A 439 -7.24 -17.39 10.65
C GLY A 439 -5.98 -16.53 10.74
N ARG A 440 -4.83 -17.04 10.30
CA ARG A 440 -3.59 -16.27 10.25
C ARG A 440 -3.65 -15.14 9.24
N ASP A 441 -4.25 -15.34 8.08
CA ASP A 441 -4.45 -14.32 7.05
C ASP A 441 -5.32 -13.19 7.57
N LEU A 442 -6.44 -13.51 8.22
CA LEU A 442 -7.26 -12.52 8.91
C LEU A 442 -6.48 -11.78 10.01
N GLY A 443 -5.60 -12.49 10.72
CA GLY A 443 -4.75 -11.86 11.72
C GLY A 443 -3.69 -10.94 11.12
N ALA A 444 -3.20 -11.24 9.91
CA ALA A 444 -2.31 -10.37 9.14
C ALA A 444 -3.07 -9.10 8.69
N ILE A 445 -4.28 -9.26 8.14
CA ILE A 445 -5.18 -8.14 7.81
C ILE A 445 -5.43 -7.27 9.05
N ALA A 446 -5.80 -7.86 10.19
CA ALA A 446 -6.03 -7.11 11.43
C ALA A 446 -4.80 -6.28 11.84
N THR A 447 -3.61 -6.85 11.66
CA THR A 447 -2.33 -6.17 11.99
C THR A 447 -2.12 -4.99 11.08
N PHE A 448 -2.29 -5.20 9.78
CA PHE A 448 -2.08 -4.20 8.75
C PHE A 448 -3.04 -3.00 8.93
N LEU A 449 -4.32 -3.28 9.22
CA LEU A 449 -5.30 -2.25 9.52
C LEU A 449 -5.03 -1.52 10.85
N SER A 450 -4.35 -2.17 11.80
CA SER A 450 -4.00 -1.55 13.09
C SER A 450 -2.69 -0.75 13.07
N ASP A 451 -1.98 -0.69 11.94
CA ASP A 451 -0.69 0.00 11.86
C ASP A 451 -0.86 1.53 11.91
N GLU A 452 -0.70 2.07 13.12
CA GLU A 452 -0.71 3.51 13.38
C GLU A 452 0.63 4.20 13.07
N VAL A 453 1.69 3.44 12.74
CA VAL A 453 3.06 3.95 12.69
C VAL A 453 3.48 4.31 11.26
N HIS A 454 2.89 3.68 10.24
CA HIS A 454 3.25 3.92 8.85
C HIS A 454 2.08 4.41 8.02
N CYS A 455 2.41 5.17 6.97
CA CYS A 455 1.42 5.48 5.96
C CYS A 455 1.30 4.30 5.00
N THR A 456 0.13 3.67 5.00
CA THR A 456 -0.08 2.38 4.32
C THR A 456 -1.10 2.48 3.18
N ASN A 457 -1.72 3.65 2.98
CA ASN A 457 -2.64 3.84 1.87
C ASN A 457 -1.93 3.82 0.52
N ILE A 458 -2.68 3.55 -0.55
CA ILE A 458 -2.12 3.41 -1.90
C ILE A 458 -1.42 4.69 -2.40
N VAL A 459 -1.89 5.87 -1.98
CA VAL A 459 -1.29 7.15 -2.36
C VAL A 459 0.06 7.35 -1.67
N CYS A 460 0.23 6.87 -0.45
CA CYS A 460 1.52 6.86 0.22
C CYS A 460 2.53 5.97 -0.49
N LYS A 461 2.12 4.77 -0.92
CA LYS A 461 2.98 3.92 -1.75
C LYS A 461 3.32 4.60 -3.09
N ILE A 462 2.40 5.35 -3.71
CA ILE A 462 2.70 6.19 -4.90
C ILE A 462 3.74 7.27 -4.56
N VAL A 463 3.60 7.97 -3.45
CA VAL A 463 4.56 9.01 -3.01
C VAL A 463 5.93 8.41 -2.69
N GLU A 464 5.98 7.24 -2.06
CA GLU A 464 7.24 6.52 -1.87
C GLU A 464 7.91 6.19 -3.21
N GLY A 465 7.13 5.71 -4.18
CA GLY A 465 7.59 5.51 -5.55
C GLY A 465 8.13 6.79 -6.21
N ILE A 466 7.45 7.92 -5.99
CA ILE A 466 7.87 9.23 -6.47
C ILE A 466 9.23 9.61 -5.88
N LEU A 467 9.36 9.53 -4.55
CA LEU A 467 10.58 9.86 -3.83
C LEU A 467 11.75 8.96 -4.23
N GLU A 468 11.50 7.65 -4.38
CA GLU A 468 12.50 6.70 -4.90
C GLU A 468 12.97 7.08 -6.30
N GLY A 469 12.04 7.39 -7.22
CA GLY A 469 12.38 7.81 -8.57
C GLY A 469 13.17 9.13 -8.62
N ALA A 470 12.91 10.04 -7.67
CA ALA A 470 13.62 11.30 -7.51
C ALA A 470 14.98 11.16 -6.79
N GLU A 471 15.36 9.95 -6.37
CA GLU A 471 16.49 9.67 -5.48
C GLU A 471 16.45 10.45 -4.15
N ILE A 472 15.24 10.76 -3.66
CA ILE A 472 15.01 11.38 -2.36
C ILE A 472 14.88 10.27 -1.30
N VAL A 473 15.56 10.43 -0.18
CA VAL A 473 15.48 9.48 0.94
C VAL A 473 14.05 9.45 1.46
N LEU A 474 13.44 8.27 1.54
CA LEU A 474 12.09 8.13 2.07
C LEU A 474 12.02 8.68 3.50
N THR A 475 11.02 9.52 3.74
CA THR A 475 10.68 10.05 5.06
C THR A 475 9.41 9.38 5.56
N ASP A 476 9.14 9.49 6.85
CA ASP A 476 7.88 9.01 7.42
C ASP A 476 6.72 9.89 6.91
N LEU A 477 5.90 9.31 6.03
CA LEU A 477 4.76 9.97 5.39
C LEU A 477 3.49 9.98 6.27
N LYS A 478 3.50 9.36 7.45
CA LYS A 478 2.30 9.23 8.29
C LYS A 478 1.64 10.57 8.61
N ILE A 479 2.44 11.63 8.76
CA ILE A 479 1.94 12.98 9.05
C ILE A 479 1.03 13.55 7.94
N CYS A 480 1.13 13.03 6.72
CA CYS A 480 0.42 13.50 5.53
C CYS A 480 -0.65 12.54 5.03
N GLU A 481 -0.81 11.38 5.67
CA GLU A 481 -1.73 10.33 5.22
C GLU A 481 -3.15 10.84 4.98
N ALA A 482 -3.65 11.69 5.89
CA ALA A 482 -5.00 12.25 5.80
C ALA A 482 -5.19 13.16 4.58
N ASP A 483 -4.15 13.86 4.15
CA ASP A 483 -4.18 14.71 2.96
C ASP A 483 -4.01 13.88 1.69
N PHE A 484 -3.19 12.82 1.73
CA PHE A 484 -3.04 11.88 0.64
C PHE A 484 -4.33 11.09 0.33
N LEU A 485 -5.14 10.75 1.34
CA LEU A 485 -6.45 10.12 1.12
C LEU A 485 -7.39 10.93 0.22
N LYS A 486 -7.21 12.25 0.15
CA LYS A 486 -8.02 13.10 -0.75
C LYS A 486 -7.72 12.81 -2.22
N ALA A 487 -6.51 12.35 -2.53
CA ALA A 487 -6.05 12.04 -3.89
C ALA A 487 -6.46 10.63 -4.35
N GLU A 488 -6.88 9.75 -3.42
CA GLU A 488 -7.19 8.35 -3.71
C GLU A 488 -8.26 8.21 -4.80
N ASP A 489 -9.40 8.88 -4.63
CA ASP A 489 -10.50 8.80 -5.59
C ASP A 489 -10.10 9.34 -6.96
N ASP A 490 -9.26 10.38 -7.04
CA ASP A 490 -8.76 10.94 -8.29
C ASP A 490 -7.88 9.93 -9.04
N PHE A 491 -6.95 9.26 -8.34
CA PHE A 491 -6.15 8.20 -8.93
C PHE A 491 -7.01 7.02 -9.40
N VAL A 492 -7.90 6.53 -8.53
CA VAL A 492 -8.80 5.40 -8.84
C VAL A 492 -9.67 5.72 -10.06
N ASN A 493 -10.30 6.89 -10.09
CA ASN A 493 -11.12 7.33 -11.23
C ASN A 493 -10.27 7.45 -12.49
N GLY A 494 -9.06 7.99 -12.38
CA GLY A 494 -8.13 8.13 -13.50
C GLY A 494 -7.73 6.79 -14.12
N TRP A 495 -7.36 5.80 -13.29
CA TRP A 495 -7.03 4.45 -13.78
C TRP A 495 -8.25 3.75 -14.39
N ALA A 496 -9.42 3.87 -13.77
CA ALA A 496 -10.67 3.31 -14.29
C ALA A 496 -11.08 3.92 -15.64
N ALA A 497 -10.97 5.25 -15.78
CA ALA A 497 -11.17 5.96 -17.03
C ALA A 497 -10.18 5.48 -18.10
N PHE A 498 -8.92 5.26 -17.74
CA PHE A 498 -7.91 4.74 -18.67
C PHE A 498 -8.32 3.36 -19.20
N LYS A 499 -8.76 2.43 -18.34
CA LYS A 499 -9.19 1.09 -18.77
C LYS A 499 -10.48 1.07 -19.59
N THR A 500 -11.32 2.10 -19.46
CA THR A 500 -12.54 2.25 -20.27
C THR A 500 -12.32 3.04 -21.57
N GLU A 501 -11.05 3.27 -21.93
CA GLU A 501 -10.59 4.02 -23.11
C GLU A 501 -10.96 5.52 -23.09
N ASP A 502 -11.41 6.05 -21.94
CA ASP A 502 -11.56 7.49 -21.72
C ASP A 502 -10.24 8.11 -21.26
N LYS A 503 -9.26 8.10 -22.18
CA LYS A 503 -7.89 8.53 -21.90
C LYS A 503 -7.79 9.99 -21.47
N LYS A 504 -8.73 10.84 -21.91
CA LYS A 504 -8.75 12.25 -21.55
C LYS A 504 -9.12 12.42 -20.08
N THR A 505 -10.25 11.84 -19.66
CA THR A 505 -10.66 11.86 -18.25
C THR A 505 -9.62 11.17 -17.37
N ALA A 506 -8.98 10.10 -17.86
CA ALA A 506 -7.90 9.44 -17.15
C ALA A 506 -6.77 10.40 -16.77
N VAL A 507 -6.22 11.13 -17.74
CA VAL A 507 -5.12 12.07 -17.50
C VAL A 507 -5.58 13.24 -16.63
N GLU A 508 -6.79 13.76 -16.85
CA GLU A 508 -7.36 14.84 -16.02
C GLU A 508 -7.47 14.41 -14.54
N ASP A 509 -7.96 13.21 -14.25
CA ASP A 509 -8.12 12.73 -12.88
C ASP A 509 -6.77 12.32 -12.24
N ILE A 510 -5.87 11.66 -12.99
CA ILE A 510 -4.50 11.39 -12.52
C ILE A 510 -3.78 12.71 -12.18
N SER A 511 -3.87 13.71 -13.05
CA SER A 511 -3.31 15.05 -12.82
C SER A 511 -3.84 15.69 -11.54
N LYS A 512 -5.15 15.58 -11.25
CA LYS A 512 -5.71 16.06 -9.99
C LYS A 512 -5.10 15.31 -8.80
N GLY A 513 -4.99 13.98 -8.86
CA GLY A 513 -4.35 13.18 -7.82
C GLY A 513 -2.91 13.63 -7.53
N ILE A 514 -2.10 13.85 -8.57
CA ILE A 514 -0.72 14.34 -8.44
C ILE A 514 -0.69 15.76 -7.85
N ARG A 515 -1.59 16.66 -8.28
CA ARG A 515 -1.69 18.02 -7.70
C ARG A 515 -2.00 17.96 -6.21
N GLN A 516 -2.93 17.08 -5.80
CA GLN A 516 -3.27 16.90 -4.41
C GLN A 516 -2.08 16.39 -3.58
N ILE A 517 -1.27 15.47 -4.13
CA ILE A 517 0.02 15.10 -3.55
C ILE A 517 0.90 16.35 -3.41
N GLY A 518 1.07 17.14 -4.48
CA GLY A 518 1.85 18.39 -4.49
C GLY A 518 1.53 19.33 -3.32
N VAL A 519 0.23 19.55 -3.06
CA VAL A 519 -0.25 20.36 -1.93
C VAL A 519 0.10 19.71 -0.59
N ALA A 520 -0.16 18.40 -0.44
CA ALA A 520 0.06 17.64 0.79
C ALA A 520 1.55 17.53 1.19
N LEU A 521 2.47 17.52 0.23
CA LEU A 521 3.92 17.43 0.47
C LEU A 521 4.47 18.56 1.35
N SER A 522 3.76 19.70 1.42
CA SER A 522 4.09 20.79 2.34
C SER A 522 4.04 20.35 3.80
N ASP A 523 3.08 19.51 4.16
CA ASP A 523 2.88 19.05 5.54
C ASP A 523 3.90 17.97 5.94
N CYS A 524 4.54 17.31 4.96
CA CYS A 524 5.56 16.28 5.17
C CYS A 524 6.98 16.83 5.21
N GLY A 525 7.15 18.13 4.99
CA GLY A 525 8.47 18.76 4.87
C GLY A 525 9.21 18.43 3.57
N LEU A 526 8.48 18.04 2.51
CA LEU A 526 9.02 17.69 1.19
C LEU A 526 8.81 18.79 0.14
N LYS A 527 8.39 19.98 0.60
CA LYS A 527 8.02 21.09 -0.29
C LYS A 527 9.19 21.57 -1.14
N GLU A 528 10.41 21.59 -0.60
CA GLU A 528 11.56 22.13 -1.33
C GLU A 528 12.02 21.16 -2.43
N GLU A 529 11.99 19.87 -2.13
CA GLU A 529 12.43 18.79 -3.02
C GLU A 529 11.48 18.58 -4.19
N LEU A 530 10.17 18.79 -3.98
CA LEU A 530 9.12 18.52 -4.95
C LEU A 530 8.27 19.77 -5.26
N ALA A 531 8.85 20.98 -5.13
CA ALA A 531 8.14 22.26 -5.36
C ALA A 531 7.51 22.38 -6.77
N PHE A 532 8.06 21.65 -7.74
CA PHE A 532 7.60 21.67 -9.13
C PHE A 532 6.38 20.77 -9.38
N PHE A 533 6.09 19.82 -8.49
CA PHE A 533 5.05 18.81 -8.72
C PHE A 533 3.67 19.39 -8.96
N GLU A 534 3.27 20.38 -8.17
CA GLU A 534 1.96 21.02 -8.31
C GLU A 534 1.81 21.69 -9.69
N HIS A 535 2.88 22.36 -10.13
CA HIS A 535 2.93 23.01 -11.42
C HIS A 535 2.89 22.00 -12.58
N GLU A 536 3.78 21.00 -12.58
CA GLU A 536 3.85 20.01 -13.66
C GLU A 536 2.62 19.09 -13.69
N ALA A 537 1.97 18.85 -12.55
CA ALA A 537 0.69 18.15 -12.52
C ALA A 537 -0.39 18.93 -13.27
N ASN A 538 -0.44 20.25 -13.09
CA ASN A 538 -1.38 21.12 -13.81
C ASN A 538 -1.10 21.12 -15.31
N VAL A 539 0.18 21.20 -15.69
CA VAL A 539 0.64 21.04 -17.08
C VAL A 539 0.16 19.70 -17.62
N PHE A 540 0.48 18.57 -16.97
CA PHE A 540 0.08 17.23 -17.42
C PHE A 540 -1.43 17.09 -17.68
N GLY A 541 -2.27 17.70 -16.85
CA GLY A 541 -3.73 17.74 -17.01
C GLY A 541 -4.23 18.51 -18.23
N LEU A 542 -3.35 19.24 -18.93
CA LEU A 542 -3.61 19.91 -20.21
C LEU A 542 -3.30 19.05 -21.43
N SER A 543 -2.73 17.86 -21.23
CA SER A 543 -2.24 17.03 -22.33
C SER A 543 -3.26 16.89 -23.45
N ASN A 544 -2.77 17.03 -24.68
CA ASN A 544 -3.55 16.77 -25.86
C ASN A 544 -3.65 15.26 -26.09
N VAL A 545 -4.72 14.67 -25.56
CA VAL A 545 -5.03 13.25 -25.72
C VAL A 545 -5.68 13.03 -27.08
N THR A 546 -4.92 12.49 -28.03
CA THR A 546 -5.45 12.13 -29.34
C THR A 546 -6.08 10.74 -29.28
N ALA A 547 -7.41 10.70 -29.28
CA ALA A 547 -8.15 9.44 -29.33
C ALA A 547 -8.12 8.85 -30.74
N LEU A 548 -7.47 7.70 -30.91
CA LEU A 548 -7.56 6.86 -32.11
C LEU A 548 -8.04 5.47 -31.71
N ASP A 549 -9.29 5.15 -32.02
CA ASP A 549 -9.86 3.82 -31.82
C ASP A 549 -10.02 3.05 -33.15
N LYS A 550 -9.85 1.72 -33.04
CA LYS A 550 -10.18 0.62 -33.98
C LYS A 550 -9.75 0.67 -35.47
N ALA A 551 -9.18 1.77 -35.99
CA ALA A 551 -8.84 1.93 -37.41
C ALA A 551 -7.34 2.11 -37.76
N GLY A 552 -6.42 2.11 -36.79
CA GLY A 552 -5.00 1.80 -37.05
C GLY A 552 -3.97 2.95 -37.05
N GLU A 553 -4.06 3.94 -36.16
CA GLU A 553 -2.94 4.82 -35.77
C GLU A 553 -2.84 4.91 -34.23
N ALA A 554 -1.67 5.31 -33.69
CA ALA A 554 -1.31 5.23 -32.27
C ALA A 554 -2.05 6.25 -31.38
N VAL A 555 -2.47 5.83 -30.18
CA VAL A 555 -2.94 6.75 -29.11
C VAL A 555 -1.73 7.48 -28.56
N ALA A 556 -1.83 8.80 -28.38
CA ALA A 556 -0.76 9.62 -27.81
C ALA A 556 -1.31 10.55 -26.72
N ILE A 557 -0.54 10.72 -25.65
CA ILE A 557 -0.77 11.68 -24.57
C ILE A 557 0.31 12.74 -24.71
N LEU A 558 0.01 13.77 -25.51
CA LEU A 558 1.01 14.74 -25.94
C LEU A 558 1.03 15.98 -25.05
N ILE A 559 2.21 16.36 -24.60
CA ILE A 559 2.44 17.64 -23.93
C ILE A 559 3.88 18.10 -24.12
N HIS A 560 4.07 19.37 -24.45
CA HIS A 560 5.39 19.92 -24.80
C HIS A 560 6.16 19.11 -25.86
N GLY A 561 5.43 18.38 -26.71
CA GLY A 561 5.99 17.49 -27.73
C GLY A 561 6.48 16.12 -27.23
N PHE A 562 6.38 15.83 -25.93
CA PHE A 562 6.56 14.49 -25.37
C PHE A 562 5.27 13.67 -25.49
N ASP A 563 5.40 12.35 -25.63
CA ASP A 563 4.29 11.41 -25.58
C ASP A 563 4.43 10.53 -24.33
N PHE A 564 3.48 10.66 -23.41
CA PHE A 564 3.46 9.93 -22.14
C PHE A 564 2.50 8.75 -22.14
N TYR A 565 1.99 8.32 -23.30
CA TYR A 565 1.06 7.19 -23.37
C TYR A 565 1.63 5.93 -22.72
N ASP A 566 2.88 5.57 -23.03
CA ASP A 566 3.52 4.37 -22.50
C ASP A 566 3.71 4.47 -20.98
N ASN A 567 4.13 5.62 -20.44
CA ASN A 567 4.26 5.82 -18.98
C ASN A 567 2.91 5.69 -18.25
N VAL A 568 1.84 6.26 -18.79
CA VAL A 568 0.50 6.12 -18.17
C VAL A 568 -0.01 4.67 -18.30
N LEU A 569 0.31 4.00 -19.41
CA LEU A 569 -0.02 2.58 -19.60
C LEU A 569 0.73 1.69 -18.59
N ASP A 570 2.03 1.92 -18.41
CA ASP A 570 2.87 1.17 -17.48
C ASP A 570 2.44 1.44 -16.02
N MET A 571 2.15 2.70 -15.67
CA MET A 571 1.58 3.07 -14.38
C MET A 571 0.28 2.31 -14.08
N VAL A 572 -0.65 2.24 -15.04
CA VAL A 572 -1.91 1.49 -14.88
C VAL A 572 -1.62 -0.01 -14.79
N ALA A 573 -0.67 -0.53 -15.57
CA ALA A 573 -0.29 -1.93 -15.51
C ALA A 573 0.33 -2.32 -14.16
N ASP A 574 1.04 -1.41 -13.51
CA ASP A 574 1.60 -1.61 -12.17
C ASP A 574 0.53 -1.57 -11.10
N VAL A 575 -0.46 -0.66 -11.20
CA VAL A 575 -1.65 -0.68 -10.34
C VAL A 575 -2.43 -2.00 -10.49
N GLU A 576 -2.53 -2.53 -11.71
CA GLU A 576 -3.16 -3.83 -11.97
C GLU A 576 -2.39 -5.02 -11.33
N LYS A 577 -1.11 -4.82 -10.98
CA LYS A 577 -0.29 -5.81 -10.24
C LYS A 577 -0.27 -5.54 -8.72
N HIS A 578 -1.00 -4.52 -8.26
CA HIS A 578 -0.97 -4.02 -6.88
C HIS A 578 0.38 -3.39 -6.50
N ASP A 579 1.09 -2.83 -7.49
CA ASP A 579 2.43 -2.25 -7.37
C ASP A 579 2.40 -0.72 -7.43
N PHE A 580 1.93 -0.11 -6.35
CA PHE A 580 1.72 1.34 -6.28
C PHE A 580 3.03 2.14 -6.23
N ARG A 581 4.13 1.55 -5.75
CA ARG A 581 5.46 2.19 -5.79
C ARG A 581 6.00 2.28 -7.20
N ALA A 582 5.87 1.23 -8.01
CA ALA A 582 6.26 1.30 -9.42
C ALA A 582 5.39 2.32 -10.19
N ALA A 583 4.08 2.34 -9.94
CA ALA A 583 3.20 3.38 -10.46
C ALA A 583 3.66 4.81 -10.07
N GLY A 584 4.13 5.01 -8.84
CA GLY A 584 4.73 6.27 -8.39
C GLY A 584 6.01 6.67 -9.14
N LYS A 585 6.84 5.70 -9.53
CA LYS A 585 8.04 5.96 -10.35
C LYS A 585 7.68 6.44 -11.75
N GLU A 586 6.60 5.92 -12.33
CA GLU A 586 6.08 6.40 -13.60
C GLU A 586 5.57 7.84 -13.48
N VAL A 587 4.85 8.16 -12.39
CA VAL A 587 4.46 9.56 -12.08
C VAL A 587 5.69 10.46 -12.02
N GLN A 588 6.71 10.08 -11.25
CA GLN A 588 7.94 10.86 -11.14
C GLN A 588 8.65 11.04 -12.48
N THR A 589 8.67 10.02 -13.33
CA THR A 589 9.28 10.10 -14.67
C THR A 589 8.56 11.15 -15.53
N ILE A 590 7.22 11.14 -15.53
CA ILE A 590 6.41 12.15 -16.23
C ILE A 590 6.73 13.55 -15.68
N MET A 591 6.70 13.72 -14.35
CA MET A 591 6.93 15.02 -13.71
C MET A 591 8.35 15.55 -13.97
N ASP A 592 9.38 14.70 -13.98
CA ASP A 592 10.76 15.10 -14.26
C ASP A 592 10.96 15.53 -15.71
N ASP A 593 10.35 14.83 -16.67
CA ASP A 593 10.49 15.18 -18.08
C ASP A 593 9.77 16.48 -18.42
N LEU A 594 8.61 16.73 -17.80
CA LEU A 594 7.94 18.02 -17.84
C LEU A 594 8.81 19.12 -17.20
N SER A 595 9.27 18.92 -15.97
CA SER A 595 10.12 19.89 -15.24
C SER A 595 11.41 20.26 -15.97
N LYS A 596 12.06 19.29 -16.63
CA LYS A 596 13.24 19.55 -17.50
C LYS A 596 12.87 20.47 -18.66
N TRP A 597 11.70 20.30 -19.26
CA TRP A 597 11.22 21.18 -20.31
C TRP A 597 10.90 22.57 -19.76
N SER A 598 10.09 22.66 -18.69
CA SER A 598 9.63 23.91 -18.09
C SER A 598 10.82 24.75 -17.59
N THR A 599 11.77 24.14 -16.88
CA THR A 599 13.02 24.81 -16.45
C THR A 599 13.85 25.33 -17.64
N GLY A 600 13.75 24.64 -18.79
CA GLY A 600 14.46 24.96 -20.03
C GLY A 600 13.82 26.06 -20.86
N HIS A 601 12.52 26.34 -20.72
CA HIS A 601 11.76 27.19 -21.65
C HIS A 601 10.88 28.24 -20.96
N VAL A 602 10.51 28.04 -19.70
CA VAL A 602 9.56 28.87 -18.94
C VAL A 602 10.23 29.47 -17.71
N CYS A 603 9.91 30.72 -17.39
CA CYS A 603 10.37 31.38 -16.17
C CYS A 603 9.53 30.93 -14.97
N GLN A 604 10.08 30.98 -13.75
CA GLN A 604 9.47 30.37 -12.56
C GLN A 604 8.52 31.32 -11.80
N ASN A 605 7.96 32.32 -12.47
CA ASN A 605 6.98 33.23 -11.89
C ASN A 605 5.58 32.87 -12.35
N THR A 606 4.60 33.22 -11.53
CA THR A 606 3.17 33.00 -11.77
C THR A 606 2.71 33.38 -13.17
N TRP A 607 3.12 34.54 -13.67
CA TRP A 607 2.72 35.02 -15.00
C TRP A 607 3.35 34.23 -16.16
N CYS A 608 4.52 33.61 -15.95
CA CYS A 608 5.15 32.77 -16.96
C CYS A 608 4.38 31.47 -17.17
N TYR A 609 3.83 30.91 -16.08
CA TYR A 609 2.93 29.75 -16.14
C TYR A 609 1.64 30.07 -16.88
N VAL A 610 1.12 31.31 -16.79
CA VAL A 610 0.01 31.75 -17.64
C VAL A 610 0.40 31.71 -19.12
N VAL A 611 1.58 32.25 -19.47
CA VAL A 611 2.06 32.24 -20.87
C VAL A 611 2.25 30.82 -21.38
N GLU A 612 2.81 29.93 -20.57
CA GLU A 612 2.97 28.51 -20.88
C GLU A 612 1.63 27.83 -21.15
N GLY A 613 0.62 28.07 -20.32
CA GLY A 613 -0.72 27.55 -20.57
C GLY A 613 -1.30 27.99 -21.91
N ILE A 614 -1.10 29.26 -22.27
CA ILE A 614 -1.51 29.80 -23.56
C ILE A 614 -0.73 29.10 -24.70
N MET A 615 0.58 28.90 -24.54
CA MET A 615 1.41 28.20 -25.52
C MET A 615 0.94 26.74 -25.71
N GLU A 616 0.62 26.04 -24.63
CA GLU A 616 0.15 24.65 -24.69
C GLU A 616 -1.21 24.54 -25.42
N ALA A 617 -2.13 25.49 -25.20
CA ALA A 617 -3.43 25.52 -25.89
C ALA A 617 -3.33 25.66 -27.42
N GLU A 618 -2.30 26.39 -27.87
CA GLU A 618 -1.99 26.63 -29.29
C GLU A 618 -0.94 25.65 -29.84
N ALA A 619 -0.51 24.67 -29.05
CA ALA A 619 0.54 23.70 -29.38
C ALA A 619 1.85 24.37 -29.86
N ILE A 620 2.20 25.51 -29.27
CA ILE A 620 3.41 26.27 -29.55
C ILE A 620 4.51 25.75 -28.63
N ILE A 621 5.32 24.83 -29.13
CA ILE A 621 6.35 24.12 -28.35
C ILE A 621 7.74 24.75 -28.56
N GLU A 622 7.89 25.62 -29.56
CA GLU A 622 9.14 26.32 -29.86
C GLU A 622 9.17 27.69 -29.19
N GLY A 623 10.30 28.04 -28.54
CA GLY A 623 10.51 29.34 -27.90
C GLY A 623 11.06 29.23 -26.48
N ASP A 624 11.80 30.24 -26.03
CA ASP A 624 12.27 30.37 -24.65
C ASP A 624 11.69 31.65 -24.04
N VAL A 625 10.52 31.54 -23.41
CA VAL A 625 9.78 32.70 -22.89
C VAL A 625 10.48 33.34 -21.68
N ARG A 626 11.50 32.69 -21.09
CA ARG A 626 12.35 33.30 -20.07
C ARG A 626 13.03 34.57 -20.56
N GLN A 627 13.27 34.69 -21.87
CA GLN A 627 13.90 35.87 -22.45
C GLN A 627 13.00 37.11 -22.40
N CYS A 628 11.69 36.93 -22.17
CA CYS A 628 10.68 37.99 -22.14
C CYS A 628 9.98 38.12 -20.78
N GLU A 629 10.54 37.50 -19.73
CA GLU A 629 9.97 37.49 -18.37
C GLU A 629 9.59 38.90 -17.86
N ALA A 630 10.45 39.89 -18.14
CA ALA A 630 10.27 41.27 -17.68
C ALA A 630 9.05 41.96 -18.30
N ASP A 631 8.60 41.50 -19.46
CA ASP A 631 7.50 42.11 -20.20
C ASP A 631 6.13 41.53 -19.82
N PHE A 632 6.10 40.44 -19.06
CA PHE A 632 4.87 39.77 -18.63
C PHE A 632 4.32 40.28 -17.29
N GLU A 633 5.11 41.00 -16.50
CA GLU A 633 4.68 41.54 -15.19
C GLU A 633 3.47 42.48 -15.34
N ASP A 634 3.44 43.31 -16.39
CA ASP A 634 2.32 44.22 -16.65
C ASP A 634 1.03 43.45 -16.98
N ALA A 635 1.14 42.33 -17.70
CA ALA A 635 -0.01 41.48 -18.03
C ALA A 635 -0.64 40.86 -16.77
N TRP A 636 0.19 40.43 -15.81
CA TRP A 636 -0.27 39.90 -14.53
C TRP A 636 -1.21 40.85 -13.81
N GLN A 637 -0.81 42.12 -13.72
CA GLN A 637 -1.63 43.12 -13.04
C GLN A 637 -3.00 43.30 -13.71
N GLN A 638 -3.10 43.14 -15.04
CA GLN A 638 -4.38 43.20 -15.74
C GLN A 638 -5.28 42.01 -15.40
N PHE A 639 -4.72 40.80 -15.31
CA PHE A 639 -5.47 39.61 -14.91
C PHE A 639 -5.98 39.70 -13.46
N GLU A 640 -5.14 40.15 -12.52
CA GLU A 640 -5.58 40.40 -11.14
C GLU A 640 -6.73 41.41 -11.09
N ASN A 641 -6.65 42.50 -11.87
CA ASN A 641 -7.70 43.50 -11.94
C ASN A 641 -9.00 42.92 -12.49
N ALA A 642 -8.92 42.08 -13.53
CA ALA A 642 -10.08 41.41 -14.11
C ALA A 642 -10.76 40.49 -13.09
N VAL A 643 -10.01 39.60 -12.44
CA VAL A 643 -10.55 38.65 -11.46
C VAL A 643 -11.11 39.37 -10.24
N ALA A 644 -10.46 40.44 -9.77
CA ALA A 644 -10.98 41.27 -8.69
C ALA A 644 -12.34 41.90 -9.07
N GLN A 645 -12.49 42.36 -10.32
CA GLN A 645 -13.77 42.88 -10.82
C GLN A 645 -14.85 41.81 -10.92
N PHE A 646 -14.50 40.58 -11.36
CA PHE A 646 -15.40 39.43 -11.36
C PHE A 646 -15.85 39.03 -9.95
N THR A 647 -14.95 39.12 -8.98
CA THR A 647 -15.23 38.79 -7.58
C THR A 647 -16.11 39.85 -6.91
N ASP A 648 -15.80 41.14 -7.12
CA ASP A 648 -16.53 42.27 -6.54
C ASP A 648 -18.03 42.28 -6.89
N GLN A 649 -18.37 41.80 -8.08
CA GLN A 649 -19.76 41.77 -8.55
C GLN A 649 -20.58 40.60 -7.99
N VAL A 650 -19.96 39.59 -7.36
CA VAL A 650 -20.69 38.47 -6.73
C VAL A 650 -21.67 38.97 -5.67
N ALA A 651 -21.26 39.96 -4.86
CA ALA A 651 -22.16 40.57 -3.86
C ALA A 651 -23.36 41.28 -4.50
N LEU A 652 -23.14 41.97 -5.63
CA LEU A 652 -24.19 42.64 -6.39
C LEU A 652 -25.13 41.63 -7.06
N ALA A 653 -24.58 40.55 -7.63
CA ALA A 653 -25.33 39.46 -8.24
C ALA A 653 -26.21 38.73 -7.21
N ASN A 654 -25.68 38.47 -6.02
CA ASN A 654 -26.45 37.88 -4.91
C ASN A 654 -27.59 38.79 -4.46
N GLN A 655 -27.34 40.10 -4.36
CA GLN A 655 -28.38 41.08 -4.05
C GLN A 655 -29.47 41.12 -5.15
N LEU A 656 -29.08 41.06 -6.42
CA LEU A 656 -30.01 41.01 -7.55
C LEU A 656 -30.85 39.73 -7.50
N SER A 657 -30.21 38.57 -7.34
CA SER A 657 -30.87 37.26 -7.27
C SER A 657 -31.93 37.19 -6.15
N GLN A 658 -31.61 37.69 -4.95
CA GLN A 658 -32.58 37.77 -3.85
C GLN A 658 -33.81 38.63 -4.21
N LYS A 659 -33.60 39.78 -4.86
CA LYS A 659 -34.68 40.67 -5.29
C LYS A 659 -35.55 40.01 -6.37
N LEU A 660 -34.93 39.35 -7.34
CA LEU A 660 -35.62 38.63 -8.42
C LEU A 660 -36.47 37.47 -7.88
N GLN A 661 -35.94 36.63 -6.98
CA GLN A 661 -36.69 35.51 -6.39
C GLN A 661 -37.96 35.96 -5.65
N ILE A 662 -37.90 37.10 -4.95
CA ILE A 662 -39.06 37.68 -4.26
C ILE A 662 -40.12 38.10 -5.29
N LYS A 663 -39.70 38.73 -6.40
CA LYS A 663 -40.63 39.23 -7.42
C LYS A 663 -41.23 38.16 -8.29
N THR A 664 -40.47 37.14 -8.68
CA THR A 664 -40.97 35.99 -9.44
C THR A 664 -42.04 35.25 -8.66
N LYS A 665 -41.89 35.10 -7.33
CA LYS A 665 -42.94 34.56 -6.45
C LYS A 665 -44.18 35.46 -6.34
N MET A 666 -44.04 36.76 -6.61
CA MET A 666 -45.11 37.76 -6.51
C MET A 666 -45.70 38.19 -7.86
N GLY A 667 -45.16 37.72 -8.99
CA GLY A 667 -45.60 38.11 -10.34
C GLY A 667 -45.35 39.59 -10.68
N LEU A 668 -44.28 40.19 -10.13
CA LEU A 668 -43.98 41.61 -10.26
C LEU A 668 -42.93 41.88 -11.36
N LEU A 669 -43.05 43.03 -12.03
CA LEU A 669 -42.06 43.53 -13.00
C LEU A 669 -40.78 44.05 -12.31
N LEU A 670 -39.68 44.09 -13.05
CA LEU A 670 -38.41 44.64 -12.58
C LEU A 670 -38.54 46.12 -12.20
N SER A 671 -37.84 46.54 -11.15
CA SER A 671 -37.81 47.93 -10.67
C SER A 671 -36.57 48.65 -11.18
N GLU A 672 -36.61 49.99 -11.21
CA GLU A 672 -35.47 50.83 -11.61
C GLU A 672 -34.18 50.46 -10.84
N ASP A 673 -34.30 50.11 -9.55
CA ASP A 673 -33.16 49.68 -8.72
C ASP A 673 -32.52 48.35 -9.20
N GLU A 674 -33.28 47.47 -9.84
CA GLU A 674 -32.77 46.18 -10.35
C GLU A 674 -32.13 46.36 -11.72
N GLU A 675 -32.70 47.20 -12.58
CA GLU A 675 -32.07 47.61 -13.85
C GLU A 675 -30.77 48.37 -13.60
N ALA A 676 -30.72 49.22 -12.57
CA ALA A 676 -29.47 49.88 -12.15
C ALA A 676 -28.42 48.87 -11.67
N LEU A 677 -28.82 47.82 -10.96
CA LEU A 677 -27.92 46.77 -10.48
C LEU A 677 -27.42 45.89 -11.64
N LYS A 678 -28.29 45.53 -12.59
CA LYS A 678 -27.91 44.85 -13.84
C LYS A 678 -26.90 45.66 -14.63
N LEU A 679 -27.12 46.97 -14.77
CA LEU A 679 -26.19 47.86 -15.47
C LEU A 679 -24.83 47.93 -14.76
N GLN A 680 -24.82 48.03 -13.42
CA GLN A 680 -23.58 48.03 -12.63
C GLN A 680 -22.78 46.73 -12.80
N ILE A 681 -23.45 45.58 -12.71
CA ILE A 681 -22.83 44.28 -12.96
C ILE A 681 -22.30 44.24 -14.40
N SER A 682 -23.11 44.62 -15.40
CA SER A 682 -22.70 44.56 -16.82
C SER A 682 -21.48 45.42 -17.11
N ASN A 683 -21.37 46.60 -16.49
CA ASN A 683 -20.20 47.47 -16.64
C ASN A 683 -18.95 46.84 -16.03
N LYS A 684 -19.04 46.26 -14.82
CA LYS A 684 -17.91 45.56 -14.17
C LYS A 684 -17.47 44.34 -14.97
N VAL A 685 -18.41 43.52 -15.46
CA VAL A 685 -18.10 42.40 -16.36
C VAL A 685 -17.40 42.90 -17.63
N THR A 686 -17.90 43.98 -18.25
CA THR A 686 -17.32 44.56 -19.46
C THR A 686 -15.89 45.06 -19.22
N GLU A 687 -15.64 45.71 -18.08
CA GLU A 687 -14.30 46.16 -17.69
C GLU A 687 -13.37 44.97 -17.44
N ALA A 688 -13.86 43.92 -16.78
CA ALA A 688 -13.07 42.73 -16.48
C ALA A 688 -12.63 41.98 -17.75
N VAL A 689 -13.54 41.78 -18.70
CA VAL A 689 -13.23 41.16 -20.00
C VAL A 689 -12.22 42.00 -20.79
N LYS A 690 -12.34 43.34 -20.73
CA LYS A 690 -11.36 44.24 -21.36
C LYS A 690 -9.99 44.15 -20.69
N ASP A 691 -9.94 43.99 -19.39
CA ASP A 691 -8.66 43.86 -18.67
C ASP A 691 -8.00 42.51 -18.98
N ILE A 692 -8.76 41.42 -19.15
CA ILE A 692 -8.24 40.16 -19.75
C ILE A 692 -7.65 40.44 -21.14
N GLY A 693 -8.39 41.14 -22.00
CA GLY A 693 -7.91 41.52 -23.34
C GLY A 693 -6.60 42.31 -23.31
N LYS A 694 -6.46 43.28 -22.40
CA LYS A 694 -5.21 44.03 -22.21
C LYS A 694 -4.07 43.14 -21.71
N GLY A 695 -4.35 42.23 -20.78
CA GLY A 695 -3.35 41.27 -20.30
C GLY A 695 -2.79 40.44 -21.45
N LEU A 696 -3.65 39.95 -22.35
CA LEU A 696 -3.24 39.23 -23.55
C LEU A 696 -2.48 40.12 -24.55
N GLU A 697 -2.85 41.40 -24.69
CA GLU A 697 -2.10 42.38 -25.50
C GLU A 697 -0.69 42.63 -24.93
N ASP A 698 -0.56 42.72 -23.61
CA ASP A 698 0.72 42.92 -22.95
C ASP A 698 1.61 41.66 -23.07
N ILE A 699 1.05 40.44 -22.97
CA ILE A 699 1.76 39.21 -23.32
C ILE A 699 2.19 39.23 -24.79
N ALA A 700 1.29 39.59 -25.71
CA ALA A 700 1.59 39.63 -27.15
C ALA A 700 2.80 40.53 -27.45
N ARG A 701 2.86 41.69 -26.81
CA ARG A 701 3.98 42.63 -26.93
C ARG A 701 5.27 42.04 -26.37
N GLY A 702 5.20 41.37 -25.22
CA GLY A 702 6.36 40.71 -24.61
C GLY A 702 6.92 39.58 -25.48
N VAL A 703 6.07 38.71 -26.03
CA VAL A 703 6.54 37.57 -26.83
C VAL A 703 7.05 37.95 -28.22
N GLU A 704 6.69 39.13 -28.74
CA GLU A 704 7.25 39.67 -30.00
C GLU A 704 8.79 39.86 -29.88
N ASP A 705 9.27 40.22 -28.68
CA ASP A 705 10.70 40.34 -28.37
C ASP A 705 11.39 38.97 -28.21
N CYS A 706 10.62 37.87 -28.11
CA CYS A 706 11.08 36.48 -28.01
C CYS A 706 11.11 35.72 -29.35
N HIS A 707 10.90 36.39 -30.49
CA HIS A 707 10.79 35.75 -31.81
C HIS A 707 9.64 34.75 -31.92
N LEU A 708 8.52 35.05 -31.25
CA LEU A 708 7.27 34.31 -31.36
C LEU A 708 6.21 35.16 -32.09
N GLU A 709 6.54 35.65 -33.29
CA GLU A 709 5.71 36.63 -33.99
C GLU A 709 4.30 36.11 -34.33
N ASP A 710 4.19 34.84 -34.76
CA ASP A 710 2.90 34.22 -35.06
C ASP A 710 2.03 34.11 -33.80
N PHE A 711 2.65 33.91 -32.63
CA PHE A 711 1.96 33.86 -31.34
C PHE A 711 1.48 35.24 -30.90
N ALA A 712 2.36 36.26 -31.00
CA ALA A 712 2.02 37.66 -30.73
C ALA A 712 0.82 38.11 -31.59
N ASP A 713 0.80 37.73 -32.86
CA ASP A 713 -0.29 38.05 -33.80
C ASP A 713 -1.63 37.43 -33.39
N LEU A 714 -1.63 36.18 -32.89
CA LEU A 714 -2.84 35.52 -32.40
C LEU A 714 -3.38 36.21 -31.15
N LEU A 715 -2.51 36.48 -30.17
CA LEU A 715 -2.89 37.13 -28.92
C LEU A 715 -3.37 38.57 -29.14
N THR A 716 -2.75 39.31 -30.05
CA THR A 716 -3.18 40.67 -30.43
C THR A 716 -4.58 40.65 -31.04
N LYS A 717 -4.90 39.66 -31.89
CA LYS A 717 -6.25 39.52 -32.46
C LYS A 717 -7.27 39.19 -31.39
N LEU A 718 -6.96 38.23 -30.51
CA LEU A 718 -7.87 37.87 -29.42
C LEU A 718 -8.11 39.06 -28.47
N ALA A 719 -7.05 39.79 -28.10
CA ALA A 719 -7.15 41.00 -27.30
C ALA A 719 -8.08 42.05 -27.94
N ALA A 720 -8.01 42.22 -29.26
CA ALA A 720 -8.87 43.14 -29.98
C ALA A 720 -10.36 42.72 -29.96
N GLU A 721 -10.64 41.41 -30.04
CA GLU A 721 -11.99 40.86 -29.90
C GLU A 721 -12.55 41.11 -28.49
N LEU A 722 -11.75 40.86 -27.45
CA LEU A 722 -12.13 41.08 -26.05
C LEU A 722 -12.22 42.56 -25.65
N ALA A 723 -11.72 43.49 -26.48
CA ALA A 723 -11.81 44.93 -26.23
C ALA A 723 -13.23 45.49 -26.41
N VAL A 724 -14.12 44.76 -27.07
CA VAL A 724 -15.49 45.18 -27.42
C VAL A 724 -16.56 44.16 -27.03
N PRO A 725 -16.62 43.68 -25.77
CA PRO A 725 -17.58 42.67 -25.37
C PRO A 725 -18.99 43.26 -25.27
N GLU A 726 -19.98 42.48 -25.68
CA GLU A 726 -21.41 42.76 -25.53
C GLU A 726 -21.94 42.00 -24.31
N VAL A 727 -22.13 42.71 -23.20
CA VAL A 727 -22.73 42.13 -21.99
C VAL A 727 -24.23 42.39 -21.99
N SER A 728 -25.02 41.32 -21.91
CA SER A 728 -26.49 41.39 -21.96
C SER A 728 -27.14 40.46 -20.94
N TRP A 729 -28.45 40.63 -20.73
CA TRP A 729 -29.24 39.79 -19.82
C TRP A 729 -30.41 39.18 -20.57
N ILE A 730 -30.51 37.85 -20.59
CA ILE A 730 -31.64 37.12 -21.19
C ILE A 730 -32.26 36.26 -20.10
N ALA A 731 -33.57 36.42 -19.87
CA ALA A 731 -34.31 35.68 -18.85
C ALA A 731 -33.62 35.67 -17.46
N GLU A 732 -33.02 36.80 -17.07
CA GLU A 732 -32.31 37.00 -15.79
C GLU A 732 -30.95 36.31 -15.66
N VAL A 733 -30.47 35.68 -16.74
CA VAL A 733 -29.12 35.13 -16.85
C VAL A 733 -28.21 36.16 -17.55
N LEU A 734 -27.00 36.32 -17.02
CA LEU A 734 -25.96 37.17 -17.59
C LEU A 734 -25.31 36.44 -18.78
N HIS A 735 -25.23 37.11 -19.93
CA HIS A 735 -24.53 36.62 -21.11
C HIS A 735 -23.39 37.58 -21.46
N ILE A 736 -22.19 37.04 -21.67
CA ILE A 736 -21.03 37.75 -22.21
C ILE A 736 -20.89 37.27 -23.65
N LEU A 737 -21.14 38.17 -24.60
CA LEU A 737 -21.08 37.88 -26.02
C LEU A 737 -19.94 38.65 -26.67
N VAL A 738 -19.17 38.00 -27.53
CA VAL A 738 -18.26 38.67 -28.47
C VAL A 738 -18.67 38.22 -29.86
N HIS A 739 -19.05 39.17 -30.72
CA HIS A 739 -19.59 38.86 -32.05
C HIS A 739 -20.71 37.82 -32.06
N SER A 740 -21.62 37.88 -31.07
CA SER A 740 -22.73 36.92 -30.85
C SER A 740 -22.32 35.51 -30.43
N VAL A 741 -21.04 35.29 -30.09
CA VAL A 741 -20.55 34.05 -29.49
C VAL A 741 -20.50 34.21 -27.96
N GLU A 742 -21.09 33.28 -27.23
CA GLU A 742 -21.14 33.29 -25.78
C GLU A 742 -19.85 32.69 -25.20
N ILE A 743 -19.22 33.42 -24.27
CA ILE A 743 -17.91 33.07 -23.68
C ILE A 743 -17.96 33.01 -22.14
N VAL A 744 -19.15 32.99 -21.56
CA VAL A 744 -19.35 33.03 -20.09
C VAL A 744 -18.69 31.83 -19.43
N ASP A 745 -18.85 30.65 -20.01
CA ASP A 745 -18.34 29.41 -19.45
C ASP A 745 -16.80 29.37 -19.51
N ASP A 746 -16.19 29.77 -20.63
CA ASP A 746 -14.73 29.80 -20.79
C ASP A 746 -14.06 30.80 -19.80
N ILE A 747 -14.64 32.00 -19.66
CA ILE A 747 -14.15 33.00 -18.70
C ILE A 747 -14.40 32.54 -17.26
N GLY A 748 -15.53 31.87 -17.02
CA GLY A 748 -15.88 31.31 -15.72
C GLY A 748 -14.85 30.28 -15.25
N LEU A 749 -14.50 29.33 -16.12
CA LEU A 749 -13.46 28.32 -15.85
C LEU A 749 -12.10 28.96 -15.60
N ALA A 750 -11.68 29.90 -16.45
CA ALA A 750 -10.43 30.63 -16.23
C ALA A 750 -10.41 31.36 -14.85
N CYS A 751 -11.51 31.98 -14.44
CA CYS A 751 -11.58 32.62 -13.12
C CYS A 751 -11.53 31.62 -11.96
N GLU A 752 -12.10 30.42 -12.14
CA GLU A 752 -12.01 29.32 -11.17
C GLU A 752 -10.55 28.86 -11.04
N ASP A 753 -9.87 28.60 -12.16
CA ASP A 753 -8.45 28.22 -12.17
C ASP A 753 -7.54 29.28 -11.55
N PHE A 754 -7.82 30.57 -11.80
CA PHE A 754 -7.09 31.66 -11.16
C PHE A 754 -7.31 31.65 -9.63
N GLY A 755 -8.52 31.38 -9.18
CA GLY A 755 -8.87 31.29 -7.76
C GLY A 755 -8.20 30.10 -7.05
N ASP A 756 -7.99 29.01 -7.78
CA ASP A 756 -7.33 27.79 -7.32
C ASP A 756 -5.80 27.84 -7.48
N GLU A 757 -5.25 28.99 -7.88
CA GLU A 757 -3.82 29.19 -8.15
C GLU A 757 -3.26 28.27 -9.27
N ASN A 758 -4.12 27.79 -10.15
CA ASN A 758 -3.76 26.98 -11.32
C ASN A 758 -3.43 27.86 -12.53
N TRP A 759 -2.29 28.52 -12.48
CA TRP A 759 -1.89 29.55 -13.44
C TRP A 759 -1.75 29.05 -14.87
N VAL A 760 -1.29 27.81 -15.05
CA VAL A 760 -1.17 27.20 -16.38
C VAL A 760 -2.56 26.95 -16.98
N ARG A 761 -3.48 26.38 -16.21
CA ARG A 761 -4.86 26.16 -16.69
C ARG A 761 -5.58 27.48 -16.95
N PHE A 762 -5.38 28.51 -16.12
CA PHE A 762 -5.88 29.85 -16.38
C PHE A 762 -5.45 30.37 -17.76
N GLY A 763 -4.15 30.30 -18.07
CA GLY A 763 -3.64 30.68 -19.39
C GLY A 763 -4.23 29.85 -20.52
N PHE A 764 -4.30 28.53 -20.34
CA PHE A 764 -4.86 27.60 -21.32
C PHE A 764 -6.34 27.91 -21.62
N ASP A 765 -7.14 28.17 -20.59
CA ASP A 765 -8.57 28.46 -20.73
C ASP A 765 -8.82 29.84 -21.36
N LEU A 766 -7.97 30.83 -21.10
CA LEU A 766 -7.98 32.09 -21.86
C LEU A 766 -7.66 31.86 -23.34
N ALA A 767 -6.68 31.02 -23.65
CA ALA A 767 -6.27 30.74 -25.02
C ALA A 767 -7.33 29.94 -25.80
N LYS A 768 -8.19 29.15 -25.15
CA LYS A 768 -9.34 28.52 -25.83
C LYS A 768 -10.24 29.54 -26.53
N LEU A 769 -10.30 30.79 -26.03
CA LEU A 769 -11.05 31.86 -26.66
C LEU A 769 -10.55 32.18 -28.08
N ILE A 770 -9.28 31.89 -28.40
CA ILE A 770 -8.75 31.98 -29.77
C ILE A 770 -9.61 31.13 -30.70
N LYS A 771 -9.83 29.86 -30.36
CA LYS A 771 -10.63 28.91 -31.17
C LYS A 771 -12.12 29.27 -31.24
N VAL A 772 -12.62 29.98 -30.22
CA VAL A 772 -14.02 30.37 -30.12
C VAL A 772 -14.31 31.67 -30.90
N LEU A 773 -13.35 32.59 -30.94
CA LEU A 773 -13.56 33.97 -31.44
C LEU A 773 -12.85 34.27 -32.78
N LEU A 774 -11.80 33.53 -33.15
CA LEU A 774 -11.01 33.73 -34.37
C LEU A 774 -11.18 32.55 -35.34
#